data_AF-A0AAD8EQU7-F1
#
_entry.id   AF-A0AAD8EQU7-F1
#
_cell.length_a   1.000
_cell.length_b   1.000
_cell.length_c   1.000
_cell.angle_alpha   90.00
_cell.angle_beta   90.00
_cell.angle_gamma   90.00
#
_symmetry.space_group_name_H-M   'P 1'
#
loop_
_entity.id
_entity.type
_entity.pdbx_description
1 polymer ?
#
loop_
_entity_poly.entity_id
_entity_poly.type
_entity_poly.pdbx_seq_one_letter_code
_entity_poly.pdbx_strand_id
1 'polypeptide(L)'
;FAIQVVVKKFETTAQHVGISESSSHRATKLLKLKSYKCKLIDGLNKESNPGRRSGRSNSAKRVSNNMKNSTIKHFSPFHKRLNSVQNELLVTERNVDLPRALSLVRNDGNVSRISSSSTIERENGLKTVTILGLFEMTNINKERVEGRSELAAAQLAVKHINQQNILPGYQLQLIVNDTKCDPGIGIDTFFHALYMMKNTRVVMLLGTACSDVTESLAKVVPYWNVREVSFGSTSPALSDRQEFPLFYRTVTPDSSHNPARLAFIKQYGWDTVAAISENEDISPIAVNNLVTELELANITCKATLTFSESDFKDQLRILRDLDTRIIIGSFSHAIAPKIFCEVYHLGMYGSDYAWILQGGPSDIWWENVTECPQHQLSAAIESLVLVSSHNSINFCEHCLLELETTNARFLEELEHLSLPVTQFAPQTYDAVWAIALALRGAEHKWNKTAPHISVHEFNYNRNDMAQEFLAQLSDVNFQGISGPVSFSGADRIGISAFYQIQGGEVRKVALFYPWLDSLNLSCPDCRPLVWQGGQVPIAKRVFKLRIVTIEPAAFLSIACLAIIGIILAFAFLIFNLHFRKLKYMKLSSPHLNNMAVVGCILVYTAVILLGLDHATLPNNAHFAVVCTARVYLLSAGFSLAFGSMFTKTYRVHHIFTRSHSGVVKNKLLQDTQLISLICVLLLIDGLIVTLWVVIDPIQRQLQNLTLEISTSDRSVVYQPQAVS
;
A
#
# COMPACT_ATOMS: atom_id res chain seq x y z
N PHE A 1 -17.25 -19.49 36.41
CA PHE A 1 -17.82 -18.23 36.95
C PHE A 1 -19.17 -18.44 37.66
N ALA A 2 -20.14 -19.14 37.07
CA ALA A 2 -21.44 -19.40 37.72
C ALA A 2 -21.37 -20.23 39.03
N ILE A 3 -20.50 -21.24 39.11
CA ILE A 3 -20.29 -22.03 40.34
C ILE A 3 -19.67 -21.18 41.46
N GLN A 4 -18.76 -20.25 41.12
CA GLN A 4 -18.20 -19.31 42.10
C GLN A 4 -19.25 -18.31 42.62
N VAL A 5 -20.26 -17.96 41.82
CA VAL A 5 -21.36 -17.08 42.26
C VAL A 5 -22.30 -17.82 43.22
N VAL A 6 -22.55 -19.12 43.01
CA VAL A 6 -23.39 -19.94 43.89
C VAL A 6 -22.70 -20.21 45.23
N VAL A 7 -21.39 -20.51 45.23
CA VAL A 7 -20.62 -20.73 46.47
C VAL A 7 -20.54 -19.45 47.31
N LYS A 8 -20.34 -18.28 46.69
CA LYS A 8 -20.25 -16.99 47.39
C LYS A 8 -21.58 -16.54 47.98
N LYS A 9 -22.71 -17.00 47.42
CA LYS A 9 -24.08 -16.75 47.93
C LYS A 9 -24.44 -17.69 49.10
N PHE A 10 -23.85 -18.89 49.14
CA PHE A 10 -23.95 -19.80 50.28
C PHE A 10 -23.13 -19.33 51.48
N GLU A 11 -21.92 -18.79 51.27
CA GLU A 11 -21.10 -18.20 52.35
C GLU A 11 -21.75 -16.98 53.01
N THR A 12 -22.46 -16.14 52.25
CA THR A 12 -23.18 -14.98 52.80
C THR A 12 -24.44 -15.37 53.58
N THR A 13 -25.02 -16.54 53.30
CA THR A 13 -26.19 -17.04 54.03
C THR A 13 -25.77 -17.72 55.34
N ALA A 14 -24.58 -18.32 55.40
CA ALA A 14 -24.03 -18.93 56.62
C ALA A 14 -23.61 -17.91 57.70
N GLN A 15 -23.30 -16.66 57.33
CA GLN A 15 -22.98 -15.60 58.29
C GLN A 15 -24.21 -15.02 59.01
N HIS A 16 -25.43 -15.29 58.53
CA HIS A 16 -26.67 -14.85 59.20
C HIS A 16 -27.20 -15.82 60.26
N VAL A 17 -26.60 -17.01 60.40
CA VAL A 17 -26.94 -18.00 61.42
C VAL A 17 -25.73 -18.15 62.33
N GLY A 18 -25.63 -17.27 63.33
CA GLY A 18 -24.47 -17.17 64.21
C GLY A 18 -24.11 -18.48 64.91
N ILE A 19 -22.95 -19.03 64.56
CA ILE A 19 -22.24 -20.06 65.31
C ILE A 19 -20.80 -19.54 65.47
N SER A 20 -20.46 -19.08 66.69
CA SER A 20 -19.07 -18.92 67.15
C SER A 20 -18.52 -20.32 67.50
N GLU A 21 -17.23 -20.63 67.53
CA GLU A 21 -16.05 -19.82 67.79
C GLU A 21 -14.78 -20.57 67.35
N SER A 22 -13.74 -19.77 67.07
CA SER A 22 -12.29 -20.03 67.12
C SER A 22 -11.70 -21.45 67.13
N SER A 23 -10.75 -21.69 66.23
CA SER A 23 -9.32 -21.50 66.59
C SER A 23 -8.36 -21.67 65.40
N SER A 24 -7.37 -20.77 65.38
CA SER A 24 -6.04 -20.85 64.77
C SER A 24 -5.94 -20.78 63.24
N HIS A 25 -5.67 -19.61 62.64
CA HIS A 25 -4.32 -19.02 62.48
C HIS A 25 -3.28 -19.91 61.79
N ARG A 26 -3.08 -19.71 60.47
CA ARG A 26 -1.85 -19.16 59.85
C ARG A 26 -1.92 -19.35 58.33
N ALA A 27 -1.38 -18.37 57.59
CA ALA A 27 -1.49 -18.14 56.15
C ALA A 27 -2.87 -17.58 55.75
N THR A 28 -3.04 -16.36 55.25
CA THR A 28 -2.16 -15.64 54.34
C THR A 28 -2.36 -14.14 54.56
N LYS A 29 -1.40 -13.55 55.28
CA LYS A 29 -1.20 -12.10 55.34
C LYS A 29 -0.25 -11.75 54.20
N LEU A 30 -0.79 -11.37 53.05
CA LEU A 30 -0.12 -10.51 52.05
C LEU A 30 -1.16 -10.10 50.99
N LEU A 31 -1.17 -8.81 50.67
CA LEU A 31 -2.06 -8.08 49.75
C LEU A 31 -3.37 -7.53 50.35
N LYS A 32 -3.19 -6.53 51.23
CA LYS A 32 -4.13 -5.42 51.41
C LYS A 32 -3.68 -4.25 50.51
N LEU A 33 -4.67 -3.48 50.03
CA LEU A 33 -4.62 -2.09 49.47
C LEU A 33 -4.30 -2.00 47.96
N LYS A 34 -5.11 -1.39 47.08
CA LYS A 34 -6.13 -0.33 47.21
C LYS A 34 -7.29 -0.57 46.23
N SER A 35 -8.52 -0.38 46.74
CA SER A 35 -9.72 -0.03 45.96
C SER A 35 -10.00 1.44 46.24
N TYR A 36 -10.22 2.25 45.20
CA TYR A 36 -11.06 3.44 45.32
C TYR A 36 -12.23 3.35 44.34
N LYS A 37 -13.40 3.62 44.93
CA LYS A 37 -14.78 3.50 44.44
C LYS A 37 -15.10 4.41 43.25
N CYS A 38 -16.07 3.99 42.46
CA CYS A 38 -16.99 4.90 41.79
C CYS A 38 -18.42 4.31 41.78
N LYS A 39 -19.37 4.97 42.47
CA LYS A 39 -20.79 5.14 42.07
C LYS A 39 -21.61 5.87 43.13
N LEU A 40 -22.42 6.84 42.67
CA LEU A 40 -23.79 7.28 43.04
C LEU A 40 -23.95 8.75 42.55
N ILE A 41 -25.08 9.31 42.06
CA ILE A 41 -26.44 8.84 41.71
C ILE A 41 -27.19 9.99 40.96
N ASP A 42 -28.17 9.59 40.12
CA ASP A 42 -29.46 10.17 39.65
C ASP A 42 -29.70 11.62 39.15
N GLY A 43 -30.61 11.69 38.15
CA GLY A 43 -31.30 12.92 37.73
C GLY A 43 -32.26 12.79 36.52
N LEU A 44 -33.33 11.99 36.67
CA LEU A 44 -34.72 12.13 36.13
C LEU A 44 -35.07 12.73 34.73
N ASN A 45 -35.94 11.97 34.05
CA ASN A 45 -37.24 12.31 33.40
C ASN A 45 -37.42 12.25 31.86
N LYS A 46 -38.35 11.34 31.48
CA LYS A 46 -39.49 11.41 30.51
C LYS A 46 -39.17 11.71 29.02
N GLU A 47 -39.78 11.08 28.00
CA GLU A 47 -41.10 10.45 27.86
C GLU A 47 -41.14 9.44 26.68
N SER A 48 -41.99 8.43 26.87
CA SER A 48 -42.64 7.45 25.97
C SER A 48 -42.78 7.66 24.44
N ASN A 49 -42.29 6.64 23.70
CA ASN A 49 -43.04 5.64 22.88
C ASN A 49 -43.81 6.04 21.56
N PRO A 50 -44.30 5.10 20.72
CA PRO A 50 -43.71 4.77 19.39
C PRO A 50 -44.72 4.78 18.21
N GLY A 51 -44.30 4.51 16.96
CA GLY A 51 -45.25 4.23 15.87
C GLY A 51 -44.70 3.99 14.46
N ARG A 52 -44.92 2.77 13.93
CA ARG A 52 -44.80 2.34 12.52
C ARG A 52 -45.97 2.88 11.66
N ARG A 53 -45.72 3.26 10.40
CA ARG A 53 -46.24 2.60 9.17
C ARG A 53 -45.97 3.39 7.87
N SER A 54 -45.87 2.60 6.80
CA SER A 54 -45.74 2.84 5.35
C SER A 54 -46.45 4.05 4.71
N GLY A 55 -45.90 4.51 3.57
CA GLY A 55 -46.70 5.14 2.51
C GLY A 55 -45.90 5.87 1.42
N ARG A 56 -46.04 5.41 0.17
CA ARG A 56 -45.60 6.01 -1.11
C ARG A 56 -45.87 7.52 -1.25
N SER A 57 -45.00 8.25 -1.97
CA SER A 57 -45.24 8.77 -3.34
C SER A 57 -44.42 10.02 -3.68
N ASN A 58 -43.94 10.02 -4.92
CA ASN A 58 -43.37 11.11 -5.72
C ASN A 58 -44.03 12.49 -5.57
N SER A 59 -43.17 13.52 -5.64
CA SER A 59 -43.29 14.91 -6.17
C SER A 59 -42.51 15.85 -5.23
N ALA A 60 -41.64 16.78 -5.64
CA ALA A 60 -41.36 17.47 -6.89
C ALA A 60 -39.86 17.87 -6.91
N LYS A 61 -39.13 17.78 -8.03
CA LYS A 61 -38.93 18.87 -9.02
C LYS A 61 -39.09 20.29 -8.45
N ARG A 62 -38.02 21.10 -8.60
CA ARG A 62 -37.84 22.53 -8.27
C ARG A 62 -37.40 22.86 -6.83
N VAL A 63 -36.09 22.68 -6.59
CA VAL A 63 -35.23 23.83 -6.27
C VAL A 63 -34.03 23.72 -7.20
N SER A 64 -34.15 24.41 -8.32
CA SER A 64 -33.11 24.57 -9.32
C SER A 64 -32.36 25.86 -8.99
N ASN A 65 -31.06 25.85 -9.26
CA ASN A 65 -30.27 27.04 -9.57
C ASN A 65 -30.13 28.07 -8.44
N ASN A 66 -29.10 27.89 -7.60
CA ASN A 66 -28.26 28.99 -7.12
C ASN A 66 -27.08 28.47 -6.29
N MET A 67 -26.06 27.92 -6.98
CA MET A 67 -24.65 27.96 -6.54
C MET A 67 -23.70 27.47 -7.66
N LYS A 68 -24.01 27.85 -8.91
CA LYS A 68 -23.12 27.80 -10.07
C LYS A 68 -23.33 29.10 -10.84
N ASN A 69 -22.86 30.21 -10.26
CA ASN A 69 -22.68 31.51 -10.91
C ASN A 69 -22.08 32.50 -9.90
N SER A 70 -20.81 32.32 -9.52
CA SER A 70 -20.05 33.37 -8.84
C SER A 70 -18.53 33.19 -8.98
N THR A 71 -18.01 32.96 -10.19
CA THR A 71 -16.57 33.16 -10.47
C THR A 71 -16.24 33.34 -11.96
N ILE A 72 -17.19 33.83 -12.76
CA ILE A 72 -16.91 34.30 -14.15
C ILE A 72 -17.61 35.63 -14.32
N LYS A 73 -16.97 36.70 -13.85
CA LYS A 73 -17.24 38.11 -14.19
C LYS A 73 -16.15 38.96 -13.55
N HIS A 74 -14.92 38.88 -14.07
CA HIS A 74 -13.91 39.95 -13.91
C HIS A 74 -12.68 39.72 -14.81
N PHE A 75 -12.86 39.47 -16.11
CA PHE A 75 -11.77 39.64 -17.10
C PHE A 75 -12.35 40.05 -18.46
N SER A 76 -12.97 41.23 -18.51
CA SER A 76 -13.32 41.90 -19.76
C SER A 76 -12.96 43.41 -19.76
N PRO A 77 -11.70 43.77 -19.43
CA PRO A 77 -11.12 44.96 -20.04
C PRO A 77 -9.70 44.78 -20.62
N PHE A 78 -9.15 43.57 -20.66
CA PHE A 78 -7.76 43.36 -21.16
C PHE A 78 -7.64 43.43 -22.69
N HIS A 79 -8.71 43.07 -23.42
CA HIS A 79 -8.69 43.04 -24.89
C HIS A 79 -8.80 44.43 -25.55
N LYS A 80 -9.23 45.47 -24.81
CA LYS A 80 -9.25 46.87 -25.29
C LYS A 80 -7.99 47.67 -24.96
N ARG A 81 -7.12 47.18 -24.07
CA ARG A 81 -5.86 47.87 -23.70
C ARG A 81 -4.67 47.47 -24.57
N LEU A 82 -4.65 46.28 -25.17
CA LEU A 82 -3.56 45.89 -26.08
C LEU A 82 -3.56 46.66 -27.41
N ASN A 83 -4.75 46.98 -27.96
CA ASN A 83 -4.86 47.80 -29.18
C ASN A 83 -4.60 49.30 -28.94
N SER A 84 -4.59 49.76 -27.68
CA SER A 84 -4.26 51.14 -27.30
C SER A 84 -2.76 51.32 -27.09
N VAL A 85 -2.05 50.30 -26.62
CA VAL A 85 -0.59 50.33 -26.42
C VAL A 85 0.17 50.19 -27.75
N GLN A 86 -0.42 49.53 -28.75
CA GLN A 86 0.18 49.36 -30.08
C GLN A 86 0.17 50.65 -30.92
N ASN A 87 -0.66 51.65 -30.57
CA ASN A 87 -0.72 52.94 -31.25
C ASN A 87 0.00 54.09 -30.50
N GLU A 88 0.36 53.92 -29.23
CA GLU A 88 1.15 54.92 -28.47
C GLU A 88 2.67 54.72 -28.56
N LEU A 89 3.16 53.55 -29.01
CA LEU A 89 4.60 53.27 -29.18
C LEU A 89 5.20 53.69 -30.53
N LEU A 90 4.43 54.33 -31.41
CA LEU A 90 4.89 54.80 -32.73
C LEU A 90 5.03 56.33 -32.86
N VAL A 91 4.90 57.10 -31.77
CA VAL A 91 4.92 58.59 -31.83
C VAL A 91 5.93 59.29 -30.90
N THR A 92 6.79 58.57 -30.18
CA THR A 92 7.82 59.20 -29.34
C THR A 92 9.23 58.71 -29.66
N GLU A 93 9.67 58.97 -30.89
CA GLU A 93 11.09 59.26 -31.17
C GLU A 93 11.28 60.78 -31.19
N ARG A 94 11.75 61.34 -30.07
CA ARG A 94 12.68 62.49 -30.04
C ARG A 94 13.07 62.84 -28.60
N ASN A 95 14.38 62.80 -28.38
CA ASN A 95 15.15 63.37 -27.26
C ASN A 95 14.88 62.77 -25.88
N VAL A 96 15.90 62.13 -25.30
CA VAL A 96 16.49 62.45 -23.98
C VAL A 96 17.78 61.62 -23.84
N ASP A 97 18.89 62.32 -23.60
CA ASP A 97 20.21 61.79 -23.30
C ASP A 97 20.24 61.02 -21.96
N LEU A 98 20.94 59.88 -21.92
CA LEU A 98 21.24 59.14 -20.70
C LEU A 98 22.76 59.22 -20.39
N PRO A 99 23.20 59.65 -19.19
CA PRO A 99 24.61 59.77 -18.88
C PRO A 99 25.25 58.43 -18.47
N ARG A 100 26.50 58.26 -18.90
CA ARG A 100 27.45 57.21 -18.54
C ARG A 100 27.74 57.19 -17.03
N ALA A 101 27.73 56.00 -16.44
CA ALA A 101 28.61 55.64 -15.32
C ALA A 101 29.03 54.16 -15.41
N LEU A 102 30.32 53.97 -15.74
CA LEU A 102 31.20 52.83 -15.46
C LEU A 102 31.23 52.55 -13.92
N SER A 103 31.59 51.40 -13.32
CA SER A 103 32.39 50.22 -13.67
C SER A 103 32.44 49.28 -12.44
N LEU A 104 33.06 48.10 -12.60
CA LEU A 104 33.51 47.09 -11.60
C LEU A 104 32.48 45.97 -11.42
N VAL A 105 32.70 44.73 -11.89
CA VAL A 105 33.86 43.85 -11.61
C VAL A 105 34.27 43.09 -12.88
N ARG A 106 35.57 43.10 -13.16
CA ARG A 106 36.25 42.25 -14.13
C ARG A 106 37.16 41.32 -13.32
N ASN A 107 37.00 40.00 -13.48
CA ASN A 107 38.11 39.08 -13.38
C ASN A 107 37.83 37.79 -14.16
N ASP A 108 38.87 37.38 -14.87
CA ASP A 108 38.91 36.46 -16.00
C ASP A 108 38.80 34.98 -15.63
N GLY A 109 38.42 34.16 -16.63
CA GLY A 109 38.61 32.70 -16.61
C GLY A 109 37.89 31.96 -17.74
N ASN A 110 38.49 31.96 -18.93
CA ASN A 110 38.28 31.01 -20.04
C ASN A 110 36.85 30.49 -20.32
N VAL A 111 36.07 31.29 -21.04
CA VAL A 111 35.09 30.76 -22.00
C VAL A 111 35.56 31.19 -23.38
N SER A 112 35.90 30.22 -24.21
CA SER A 112 36.25 30.39 -25.62
C SER A 112 35.13 31.15 -26.32
N ARG A 113 35.37 32.44 -26.58
CA ARG A 113 34.62 33.22 -27.55
C ARG A 113 34.83 32.58 -28.91
N ILE A 114 33.88 31.75 -29.35
CA ILE A 114 33.74 31.45 -30.77
C ILE A 114 33.31 32.74 -31.43
N SER A 115 34.23 33.27 -32.23
CA SER A 115 34.09 34.46 -33.05
C SER A 115 32.77 34.44 -33.83
N SER A 116 32.05 35.55 -33.75
CA SER A 116 31.05 35.97 -34.72
C SER A 116 31.66 36.00 -36.12
N SER A 117 31.48 34.93 -36.90
CA SER A 117 31.75 34.91 -38.33
C SER A 117 30.47 35.32 -39.08
N SER A 118 30.13 36.60 -39.02
CA SER A 118 29.14 37.19 -39.92
C SER A 118 29.78 37.41 -41.30
N THR A 119 30.16 36.32 -41.99
CA THR A 119 30.47 36.22 -43.43
C THR A 119 30.95 34.79 -43.76
N ILE A 120 30.08 33.79 -43.56
CA ILE A 120 30.20 32.48 -44.23
C ILE A 120 28.81 32.13 -44.77
N GLU A 121 28.27 33.01 -45.61
CA GLU A 121 27.25 32.59 -46.57
C GLU A 121 27.98 32.53 -47.91
N ARG A 122 27.98 31.33 -48.53
CA ARG A 122 28.48 31.01 -49.90
C ARG A 122 29.85 30.30 -50.02
N GLU A 123 30.13 29.26 -49.23
CA GLU A 123 31.18 28.31 -49.64
C GLU A 123 30.68 26.90 -50.03
N ASN A 124 29.46 26.46 -49.67
CA ASN A 124 28.98 25.11 -50.03
C ASN A 124 27.59 24.99 -50.69
N GLY A 125 26.85 26.09 -50.93
CA GLY A 125 25.52 26.04 -51.58
C GLY A 125 24.40 25.34 -50.77
N LEU A 126 24.70 24.84 -49.56
CA LEU A 126 23.74 24.22 -48.65
C LEU A 126 22.86 25.29 -47.97
N LYS A 127 21.57 24.99 -47.80
CA LYS A 127 20.62 25.85 -47.08
C LYS A 127 20.66 25.57 -45.58
N THR A 128 20.65 26.60 -44.74
CA THR A 128 20.65 26.40 -43.28
C THR A 128 19.25 26.12 -42.75
N VAL A 129 19.14 25.12 -41.87
CA VAL A 129 17.93 24.82 -41.09
C VAL A 129 18.27 24.96 -39.61
N THR A 130 17.53 25.81 -38.90
CA THR A 130 17.84 26.15 -37.52
C THR A 130 16.85 25.51 -36.54
N ILE A 131 17.40 24.90 -35.49
CA ILE A 131 16.68 24.46 -34.30
C ILE A 131 17.14 25.25 -33.08
N LEU A 132 16.22 25.54 -32.16
CA LEU A 132 16.54 26.17 -30.89
C LEU A 132 16.64 25.08 -29.82
N GLY A 133 17.73 25.06 -29.06
CA GLY A 133 17.93 24.22 -27.90
C GLY A 133 17.96 25.06 -26.63
N LEU A 134 17.12 24.67 -25.68
CA LEU A 134 17.00 25.31 -24.38
C LEU A 134 17.52 24.34 -23.32
N PHE A 135 18.55 24.74 -22.59
CA PHE A 135 19.26 23.88 -21.64
C PHE A 135 19.37 24.53 -20.27
N GLU A 136 19.27 23.75 -19.22
CA GLU A 136 19.51 24.18 -17.85
C GLU A 136 21.00 24.19 -17.50
N MET A 137 21.74 25.19 -18.00
CA MET A 137 23.19 25.27 -17.80
C MET A 137 23.53 25.76 -16.39
N THR A 138 22.65 26.56 -15.78
CA THR A 138 22.83 27.10 -14.43
C THR A 138 21.57 26.94 -13.58
N ASN A 139 21.68 27.04 -12.26
CA ASN A 139 20.52 27.18 -11.35
C ASN A 139 20.91 28.13 -10.21
N ILE A 140 20.13 29.20 -10.00
CA ILE A 140 20.34 30.23 -8.94
C ILE A 140 21.85 30.55 -8.75
N ASN A 141 22.53 30.83 -9.88
CA ASN A 141 23.96 31.18 -9.99
C ASN A 141 25.00 30.07 -9.70
N LYS A 142 24.62 28.79 -9.77
CA LYS A 142 25.56 27.64 -9.79
C LYS A 142 25.53 26.94 -11.14
N GLU A 143 26.70 26.52 -11.63
CA GLU A 143 26.79 25.73 -12.86
C GLU A 143 26.28 24.30 -12.64
N ARG A 144 25.49 23.77 -13.59
CA ARG A 144 25.05 22.38 -13.60
C ARG A 144 25.92 21.56 -14.55
N VAL A 145 26.51 20.50 -14.03
CA VAL A 145 27.31 19.57 -14.83
C VAL A 145 26.44 18.81 -15.85
N GLU A 146 25.19 18.50 -15.46
CA GLU A 146 24.18 17.86 -16.31
C GLU A 146 23.92 18.65 -17.60
N GLY A 147 23.59 19.94 -17.48
CA GLY A 147 23.31 20.79 -18.65
C GLY A 147 24.50 20.87 -19.61
N ARG A 148 25.75 20.86 -19.12
CA ARG A 148 26.94 20.81 -19.98
C ARG A 148 27.06 19.51 -20.77
N SER A 149 26.78 18.38 -20.12
CA SER A 149 26.81 17.06 -20.76
C SER A 149 25.72 16.92 -21.83
N GLU A 150 24.51 17.37 -21.50
CA GLU A 150 23.35 17.37 -22.42
C GLU A 150 23.59 18.29 -23.62
N LEU A 151 24.11 19.50 -23.39
CA LEU A 151 24.48 20.42 -24.46
C LEU A 151 25.55 19.82 -25.38
N ALA A 152 26.59 19.22 -24.80
CA ALA A 152 27.63 18.56 -25.58
C ALA A 152 27.05 17.41 -26.42
N ALA A 153 26.16 16.61 -25.85
CA ALA A 153 25.47 15.55 -26.59
C ALA A 153 24.64 16.09 -27.76
N ALA A 154 23.93 17.20 -27.60
CA ALA A 154 23.20 17.85 -28.68
C ALA A 154 24.13 18.36 -29.79
N GLN A 155 25.25 18.99 -29.41
CA GLN A 155 26.25 19.50 -30.35
C GLN A 155 26.92 18.37 -31.14
N LEU A 156 27.25 17.25 -30.48
CA LEU A 156 27.76 16.05 -31.12
C LEU A 156 26.75 15.46 -32.11
N ALA A 157 25.47 15.41 -31.74
CA ALA A 157 24.42 14.95 -32.65
C ALA A 157 24.36 15.81 -33.92
N VAL A 158 24.33 17.14 -33.79
CA VAL A 158 24.34 18.07 -34.94
C VAL A 158 25.58 17.87 -35.81
N LYS A 159 26.76 17.70 -35.20
CA LYS A 159 28.01 17.42 -35.91
C LYS A 159 27.89 16.13 -36.72
N HIS A 160 27.41 15.04 -36.12
CA HIS A 160 27.26 13.75 -36.80
C HIS A 160 26.22 13.79 -37.92
N ILE A 161 25.06 14.41 -37.69
CA ILE A 161 23.99 14.56 -38.70
C ILE A 161 24.50 15.31 -39.94
N ASN A 162 25.26 16.39 -39.72
CA ASN A 162 25.84 17.16 -40.82
C ASN A 162 26.97 16.40 -41.54
N GLN A 163 27.83 15.69 -40.81
CA GLN A 163 28.91 14.89 -41.40
C GLN A 163 28.39 13.71 -42.22
N GLN A 164 27.32 13.06 -41.77
CA GLN A 164 26.68 11.93 -42.44
C GLN A 164 25.68 12.36 -43.53
N ASN A 165 25.52 13.67 -43.76
CA ASN A 165 24.61 14.23 -44.76
C ASN A 165 23.17 13.69 -44.66
N ILE A 166 22.65 13.56 -43.43
CA ILE A 166 21.30 13.01 -43.15
C ILE A 166 20.19 13.88 -43.74
N LEU A 167 20.43 15.18 -43.88
CA LEU A 167 19.54 16.14 -44.55
C LEU A 167 20.20 16.65 -45.84
N PRO A 168 20.07 15.94 -46.98
CA PRO A 168 20.70 16.35 -48.22
C PRO A 168 20.28 17.77 -48.64
N GLY A 169 21.25 18.61 -48.99
CA GLY A 169 21.00 19.99 -49.40
C GLY A 169 20.85 20.98 -48.25
N TYR A 170 20.88 20.50 -46.99
CA TYR A 170 20.74 21.32 -45.80
C TYR A 170 21.89 21.16 -44.82
N GLN A 171 22.13 22.21 -44.04
CA GLN A 171 23.00 22.17 -42.86
C GLN A 171 22.17 22.47 -41.62
N LEU A 172 22.16 21.55 -40.65
CA LEU A 172 21.48 21.72 -39.38
C LEU A 172 22.31 22.62 -38.46
N GLN A 173 21.69 23.66 -37.91
CA GLN A 173 22.29 24.59 -36.97
C GLN A 173 21.50 24.59 -35.65
N LEU A 174 22.20 24.42 -34.53
CA LEU A 174 21.65 24.51 -33.19
C LEU A 174 21.98 25.87 -32.57
N ILE A 175 20.95 26.58 -32.13
CA ILE A 175 21.07 27.79 -31.31
C ILE A 175 20.80 27.40 -29.86
N VAL A 176 21.58 27.91 -28.92
CA VAL A 176 21.61 27.42 -27.54
C VAL A 176 21.39 28.58 -26.59
N ASN A 177 20.39 28.47 -25.72
CA ASN A 177 20.14 29.43 -24.63
C ASN A 177 19.99 28.71 -23.28
N ASP A 178 20.35 29.39 -22.19
CA ASP A 178 20.22 28.90 -20.82
C ASP A 178 18.86 29.28 -20.22
N THR A 179 18.09 28.30 -19.76
CA THR A 179 16.76 28.52 -19.13
C THR A 179 16.84 28.69 -17.63
N LYS A 180 17.97 28.32 -17.01
CA LYS A 180 18.16 28.28 -15.55
C LYS A 180 17.16 27.44 -14.77
N CYS A 181 16.46 26.51 -15.45
CA CYS A 181 15.32 25.78 -14.89
C CYS A 181 14.19 26.69 -14.39
N ASP A 182 14.07 27.91 -14.92
CA ASP A 182 13.05 28.88 -14.54
C ASP A 182 12.07 29.10 -15.71
N PRO A 183 10.75 28.89 -15.53
CA PRO A 183 9.78 29.04 -16.59
C PRO A 183 9.74 30.45 -17.20
N GLY A 184 9.93 31.49 -16.40
CA GLY A 184 9.95 32.87 -16.86
C GLY A 184 11.12 33.15 -17.79
N ILE A 185 12.32 32.69 -17.40
CA ILE A 185 13.54 32.80 -18.23
C ILE A 185 13.42 31.93 -19.49
N GLY A 186 12.88 30.71 -19.37
CA GLY A 186 12.65 29.82 -20.52
C GLY A 186 11.75 30.47 -21.58
N ILE A 187 10.65 31.09 -21.15
CA ILE A 187 9.75 31.81 -22.04
C ILE A 187 10.43 33.06 -22.64
N ASP A 188 11.09 33.89 -21.82
CA ASP A 188 11.80 35.09 -22.30
C ASP A 188 12.86 34.74 -23.35
N THR A 189 13.67 33.71 -23.10
CA THR A 189 14.70 33.24 -24.03
C THR A 189 14.12 32.67 -25.31
N PHE A 190 12.97 32.00 -25.26
CA PHE A 190 12.23 31.58 -26.46
C PHE A 190 11.74 32.77 -27.28
N PHE A 191 11.10 33.75 -26.65
CA PHE A 191 10.65 34.98 -27.33
C PHE A 191 11.82 35.76 -27.94
N HIS A 192 12.92 35.89 -27.20
CA HIS A 192 14.14 36.53 -27.67
C HIS A 192 14.66 35.84 -28.93
N ALA A 193 14.65 34.50 -28.96
CA ALA A 193 15.05 33.73 -30.13
C ALA A 193 14.12 33.93 -31.34
N LEU A 194 12.80 34.00 -31.12
CA LEU A 194 11.84 34.18 -32.21
C LEU A 194 11.91 35.57 -32.86
N TYR A 195 12.11 36.64 -32.06
CA TYR A 195 11.93 38.02 -32.51
C TYR A 195 13.23 38.78 -32.76
N MET A 196 14.31 38.48 -32.04
CA MET A 196 15.58 39.20 -32.21
C MET A 196 16.44 38.62 -33.33
N MET A 197 16.21 37.37 -33.73
CA MET A 197 16.93 36.72 -34.83
C MET A 197 16.19 36.90 -36.17
N LYS A 198 16.14 38.14 -36.67
CA LYS A 198 15.30 38.54 -37.82
C LYS A 198 15.48 37.73 -39.12
N ASN A 199 16.67 37.16 -39.34
CA ASN A 199 16.99 36.37 -40.54
C ASN A 199 16.96 34.85 -40.31
N THR A 200 16.58 34.40 -39.12
CA THR A 200 16.65 32.98 -38.74
C THR A 200 15.29 32.52 -38.26
N ARG A 201 14.77 31.44 -38.85
CA ARG A 201 13.51 30.83 -38.44
C ARG A 201 13.79 29.55 -37.67
N VAL A 202 13.27 29.46 -36.45
CA VAL A 202 13.38 28.27 -35.61
C VAL A 202 12.34 27.27 -36.09
N VAL A 203 12.77 26.18 -36.71
CA VAL A 203 11.86 25.18 -37.29
C VAL A 203 11.29 24.27 -36.21
N MET A 204 12.11 23.89 -35.23
CA MET A 204 11.72 23.09 -34.07
C MET A 204 12.45 23.56 -32.81
N LEU A 205 11.85 23.29 -31.66
CA LEU A 205 12.40 23.48 -30.34
C LEU A 205 12.88 22.12 -29.80
N LEU A 206 14.18 21.99 -29.56
CA LEU A 206 14.72 21.00 -28.64
C LEU A 206 14.42 21.54 -27.22
N GLY A 207 13.38 20.97 -26.62
CA GLY A 207 12.86 21.35 -25.29
C GLY A 207 13.84 21.02 -24.18
N THR A 208 13.42 21.12 -22.93
CA THR A 208 14.35 21.15 -21.78
C THR A 208 14.26 19.92 -20.89
N ALA A 209 15.14 19.79 -19.89
CA ALA A 209 15.03 18.73 -18.88
C ALA A 209 14.03 19.10 -17.77
N CYS A 210 13.92 20.38 -17.39
CA CYS A 210 13.00 20.78 -16.33
C CYS A 210 11.54 20.75 -16.79
N SER A 211 10.73 19.97 -16.09
CA SER A 211 9.31 19.78 -16.41
C SER A 211 8.51 21.07 -16.38
N ASP A 212 8.70 21.93 -15.38
CA ASP A 212 7.95 23.20 -15.25
C ASP A 212 8.20 24.14 -16.44
N VAL A 213 9.45 24.18 -16.92
CA VAL A 213 9.85 24.97 -18.08
C VAL A 213 9.27 24.37 -19.36
N THR A 214 9.38 23.05 -19.53
CA THR A 214 8.84 22.32 -20.67
C THR A 214 7.32 22.46 -20.77
N GLU A 215 6.58 22.32 -19.67
CA GLU A 215 5.11 22.51 -19.66
C GLU A 215 4.71 23.93 -20.04
N SER A 216 5.44 24.93 -19.55
CA SER A 216 5.20 26.34 -19.89
C SER A 216 5.46 26.60 -21.37
N LEU A 217 6.55 26.07 -21.93
CA LEU A 217 6.90 26.20 -23.35
C LEU A 217 5.90 25.45 -24.24
N ALA A 218 5.53 24.23 -23.89
CA ALA A 218 4.65 23.38 -24.68
C ALA A 218 3.24 23.99 -24.86
N LYS A 219 2.79 24.84 -23.93
CA LYS A 219 1.56 25.64 -24.04
C LYS A 219 1.68 26.83 -25.00
N VAL A 220 2.90 27.32 -25.23
CA VAL A 220 3.19 28.57 -25.95
C VAL A 220 3.67 28.31 -27.38
N VAL A 221 4.43 27.25 -27.64
CA VAL A 221 4.92 26.91 -28.99
C VAL A 221 3.83 26.76 -30.07
N PRO A 222 2.57 26.34 -29.78
CA PRO A 222 1.53 26.24 -30.80
C PRO A 222 1.17 27.55 -31.47
N TYR A 223 1.34 28.70 -30.80
CA TYR A 223 1.05 30.01 -31.38
C TYR A 223 1.98 30.39 -32.53
N TRP A 224 3.16 29.76 -32.63
CA TRP A 224 4.12 29.92 -33.75
C TRP A 224 4.23 28.65 -34.61
N ASN A 225 3.32 27.68 -34.41
CA ASN A 225 3.37 26.39 -35.09
C ASN A 225 4.73 25.68 -34.92
N VAL A 226 5.45 25.93 -33.83
CA VAL A 226 6.74 25.28 -33.51
C VAL A 226 6.46 23.98 -32.76
N ARG A 227 7.17 22.90 -33.10
CA ARG A 227 7.08 21.63 -32.38
C ARG A 227 8.19 21.55 -31.36
N GLU A 228 7.86 21.02 -30.19
CA GLU A 228 8.80 20.83 -29.09
C GLU A 228 9.10 19.36 -28.91
N VAL A 229 10.39 19.00 -28.90
CA VAL A 229 10.88 17.68 -28.53
C VAL A 229 11.73 17.83 -27.28
N SER A 230 11.18 17.51 -26.12
CA SER A 230 11.91 17.57 -24.84
C SER A 230 12.78 16.33 -24.66
N PHE A 231 14.00 16.52 -24.16
CA PHE A 231 14.93 15.42 -23.95
C PHE A 231 14.94 14.87 -22.52
N GLY A 232 14.36 15.59 -21.55
CA GLY A 232 14.51 15.25 -20.13
C GLY A 232 13.28 15.48 -19.24
N SER A 233 12.18 16.07 -19.74
CA SER A 233 10.99 16.26 -18.90
C SER A 233 10.21 14.97 -18.67
N THR A 234 10.12 14.57 -17.40
CA THR A 234 9.45 13.34 -16.93
C THR A 234 8.01 13.54 -16.46
N SER A 235 7.44 14.74 -16.61
CA SER A 235 6.08 15.02 -16.12
C SER A 235 4.99 14.25 -16.88
N PRO A 236 4.12 13.45 -16.20
CA PRO A 236 3.03 12.75 -16.86
C PRO A 236 1.96 13.68 -17.47
N ALA A 237 1.85 14.95 -17.02
CA ALA A 237 0.87 15.89 -17.57
C ALA A 237 1.10 16.16 -19.06
N LEU A 238 2.37 16.21 -19.48
CA LEU A 238 2.78 16.43 -20.87
C LEU A 238 2.33 15.34 -21.86
N SER A 239 1.84 14.20 -21.37
CA SER A 239 1.25 13.15 -22.20
C SER A 239 -0.11 13.54 -22.80
N ASP A 240 -0.79 14.57 -22.26
CA ASP A 240 -2.09 15.03 -22.76
C ASP A 240 -1.95 15.80 -24.09
N ARG A 241 -2.30 15.13 -25.19
CA ARG A 241 -2.32 15.70 -26.54
C ARG A 241 -3.32 16.84 -26.73
N GLN A 242 -4.36 16.94 -25.90
CA GLN A 242 -5.34 18.03 -25.98
C GLN A 242 -4.74 19.33 -25.45
N GLU A 243 -3.99 19.26 -24.36
CA GLU A 243 -3.32 20.41 -23.77
C GLU A 243 -2.00 20.74 -24.50
N PHE A 244 -1.26 19.70 -24.92
CA PHE A 244 0.06 19.81 -25.54
C PHE A 244 0.11 19.17 -26.94
N PRO A 245 -0.56 19.76 -27.95
CA PRO A 245 -0.74 19.13 -29.25
C PRO A 245 0.55 18.97 -30.07
N LEU A 246 1.53 19.87 -29.90
CA LEU A 246 2.78 19.91 -30.67
C LEU A 246 4.00 19.38 -29.92
N PHE A 247 3.78 18.58 -28.87
CA PHE A 247 4.81 18.09 -27.97
C PHE A 247 5.19 16.62 -28.24
N TYR A 248 6.48 16.30 -28.07
CA TYR A 248 7.03 14.96 -27.98
C TYR A 248 8.20 14.95 -26.98
N ARG A 249 8.60 13.78 -26.49
CA ARG A 249 9.81 13.63 -25.68
C ARG A 249 10.54 12.31 -25.84
N THR A 250 11.86 12.34 -25.78
CA THR A 250 12.72 11.14 -25.85
C THR A 250 13.04 10.53 -24.50
N VAL A 251 12.70 11.19 -23.40
CA VAL A 251 12.68 10.59 -22.06
C VAL A 251 11.34 9.89 -21.82
N THR A 252 11.36 8.84 -21.01
CA THR A 252 10.17 8.11 -20.59
C THR A 252 9.65 8.66 -19.26
N PRO A 253 8.38 9.10 -19.17
CA PRO A 253 7.76 9.46 -17.88
C PRO A 253 7.50 8.22 -17.02
N ASP A 254 7.20 8.43 -15.73
CA ASP A 254 6.87 7.33 -14.83
C ASP A 254 5.64 6.52 -15.29
N SER A 255 4.66 7.23 -15.86
CA SER A 255 3.43 6.63 -16.39
C SER A 255 3.67 5.64 -17.52
N SER A 256 4.74 5.78 -18.30
CA SER A 256 5.01 4.84 -19.41
C SER A 256 5.53 3.48 -18.94
N HIS A 257 5.92 3.36 -17.66
CA HIS A 257 6.30 2.10 -17.03
C HIS A 257 5.11 1.34 -16.42
N ASN A 258 3.90 1.89 -16.44
CA ASN A 258 2.71 1.25 -15.87
C ASN A 258 2.38 -0.11 -16.50
N PRO A 259 2.46 -0.29 -17.84
CA PRO A 259 2.29 -1.62 -18.44
C PRO A 259 3.30 -2.64 -17.93
N ALA A 260 4.54 -2.21 -17.69
CA ALA A 260 5.59 -3.07 -17.14
C ALA A 260 5.27 -3.46 -15.68
N ARG A 261 4.84 -2.51 -14.85
CA ARG A 261 4.40 -2.77 -13.46
C ARG A 261 3.24 -3.75 -13.43
N LEU A 262 2.25 -3.56 -14.30
CA LEU A 262 1.11 -4.46 -14.43
C LEU A 262 1.54 -5.88 -14.78
N ALA A 263 2.43 -6.04 -15.76
CA ALA A 263 2.99 -7.35 -16.13
C ALA A 263 3.75 -8.00 -14.97
N PHE A 264 4.53 -7.22 -14.22
CA PHE A 264 5.26 -7.69 -13.03
C PHE A 264 4.31 -8.15 -11.91
N ILE A 265 3.25 -7.40 -11.63
CA ILE A 265 2.23 -7.76 -10.63
C ILE A 265 1.51 -9.05 -11.04
N LYS A 266 1.15 -9.19 -12.32
CA LYS A 266 0.53 -10.41 -12.88
C LYS A 266 1.46 -11.63 -12.76
N GLN A 267 2.75 -11.46 -13.03
CA GLN A 267 3.75 -12.53 -12.97
C GLN A 267 3.82 -13.20 -11.59
N TYR A 268 3.62 -12.44 -10.51
CA TYR A 268 3.61 -12.95 -9.13
C TYR A 268 2.22 -13.30 -8.59
N GLY A 269 1.17 -13.17 -9.40
CA GLY A 269 -0.21 -13.50 -9.00
C GLY A 269 -0.75 -12.58 -7.90
N TRP A 270 -0.25 -11.35 -7.80
CA TRP A 270 -0.73 -10.36 -6.84
C TRP A 270 -2.06 -9.78 -7.32
N ASP A 271 -3.13 -10.02 -6.54
CA ASP A 271 -4.49 -9.60 -6.87
C ASP A 271 -4.91 -8.29 -6.19
N THR A 272 -4.13 -7.83 -5.22
CA THR A 272 -4.43 -6.67 -4.37
C THR A 272 -3.18 -5.84 -4.18
N VAL A 273 -3.26 -4.54 -4.45
CA VAL A 273 -2.15 -3.58 -4.27
C VAL A 273 -2.65 -2.31 -3.56
N ALA A 274 -1.74 -1.52 -3.02
CA ALA A 274 -2.01 -0.15 -2.61
C ALA A 274 -0.99 0.79 -3.27
N ALA A 275 -1.40 2.03 -3.50
CA ALA A 275 -0.53 3.06 -4.06
C ALA A 275 -0.40 4.24 -3.11
N ILE A 276 0.79 4.83 -3.05
CA ILE A 276 1.08 6.02 -2.27
C ILE A 276 1.89 7.01 -3.11
N SER A 277 1.47 8.27 -3.15
CA SER A 277 2.13 9.30 -3.95
C SER A 277 2.33 10.60 -3.19
N GLU A 278 3.40 11.31 -3.51
CA GLU A 278 3.62 12.68 -3.05
C GLU A 278 2.62 13.63 -3.74
N ASN A 279 2.05 14.57 -3.00
CA ASN A 279 1.06 15.55 -3.47
C ASN A 279 1.73 16.74 -4.16
N GLU A 280 2.70 16.44 -5.02
CA GLU A 280 3.20 17.35 -6.05
C GLU A 280 2.50 16.99 -7.36
N ASP A 281 2.15 17.97 -8.19
CA ASP A 281 1.21 17.83 -9.34
C ASP A 281 1.50 16.65 -10.29
N ILE A 282 2.75 16.17 -10.30
CA ILE A 282 3.30 15.15 -11.21
C ILE A 282 3.01 13.70 -10.75
N SER A 283 3.18 13.38 -9.47
CA SER A 283 3.21 12.00 -8.96
C SER A 283 1.83 11.31 -8.90
N PRO A 284 0.72 12.00 -8.53
CA PRO A 284 -0.61 11.39 -8.50
C PRO A 284 -1.12 10.98 -9.88
N ILE A 285 -0.72 11.68 -10.95
CA ILE A 285 -1.17 11.39 -12.32
C ILE A 285 -0.68 10.00 -12.77
N ALA A 286 0.61 9.70 -12.53
CA ALA A 286 1.19 8.41 -12.88
C ALA A 286 0.47 7.25 -12.16
N VAL A 287 0.16 7.44 -10.87
CA VAL A 287 -0.55 6.47 -10.04
C VAL A 287 -2.00 6.28 -10.49
N ASN A 288 -2.74 7.36 -10.79
CA ASN A 288 -4.14 7.26 -11.23
C ASN A 288 -4.27 6.51 -12.57
N ASN A 289 -3.34 6.73 -13.50
CA ASN A 289 -3.27 5.97 -14.75
C ASN A 289 -3.04 4.48 -14.47
N LEU A 290 -2.12 4.16 -13.56
CA LEU A 290 -1.85 2.78 -13.16
C LEU A 290 -3.06 2.11 -12.51
N VAL A 291 -3.78 2.81 -11.63
CA VAL A 291 -5.01 2.28 -10.99
C VAL A 291 -6.05 1.90 -12.04
N THR A 292 -6.23 2.73 -13.06
CA THR A 292 -7.14 2.45 -14.17
C THR A 292 -6.73 1.19 -14.94
N GLU A 293 -5.43 1.03 -15.22
CA GLU A 293 -4.91 -0.18 -15.89
C GLU A 293 -5.04 -1.45 -15.03
N LEU A 294 -4.85 -1.33 -13.71
CA LEU A 294 -5.01 -2.43 -12.75
C LEU A 294 -6.47 -2.91 -12.68
N GLU A 295 -7.42 -1.98 -12.64
CA GLU A 295 -8.85 -2.30 -12.60
C GLU A 295 -9.30 -3.02 -13.87
N LEU A 296 -8.84 -2.57 -15.05
CA LEU A 296 -9.09 -3.25 -16.32
C LEU A 296 -8.51 -4.68 -16.37
N ALA A 297 -7.48 -4.96 -15.57
CA ALA A 297 -6.85 -6.26 -15.44
C ALA A 297 -7.40 -7.12 -14.29
N ASN A 298 -8.52 -6.73 -13.64
CA ASN A 298 -9.10 -7.39 -12.47
C ASN A 298 -8.17 -7.44 -11.23
N ILE A 299 -7.27 -6.47 -11.09
CA ILE A 299 -6.41 -6.31 -9.90
C ILE A 299 -6.99 -5.17 -9.05
N THR A 300 -7.24 -5.42 -7.77
CA THR A 300 -7.89 -4.45 -6.89
C THR A 300 -6.86 -3.50 -6.27
N CYS A 301 -7.00 -2.20 -6.51
CA CYS A 301 -6.29 -1.19 -5.74
C CYS A 301 -7.09 -0.88 -4.45
N LYS A 302 -6.59 -1.33 -3.29
CA LYS A 302 -7.31 -1.20 -2.01
C LYS A 302 -7.36 0.24 -1.50
N ALA A 303 -6.30 0.99 -1.77
CA ALA A 303 -6.22 2.41 -1.45
C ALA A 303 -5.20 3.10 -2.34
N THR A 304 -5.51 4.35 -2.66
CA THR A 304 -4.62 5.31 -3.30
C THR A 304 -4.48 6.48 -2.33
N LEU A 305 -3.32 6.60 -1.71
CA LEU A 305 -3.02 7.65 -0.73
C LEU A 305 -2.12 8.71 -1.36
N THR A 306 -2.37 9.95 -0.99
CA THR A 306 -1.54 11.12 -1.35
C THR A 306 -1.03 11.75 -0.07
N PHE A 307 0.24 12.17 -0.04
CA PHE A 307 0.83 12.81 1.14
C PHE A 307 1.64 14.06 0.75
N SER A 308 1.78 14.97 1.71
CA SER A 308 2.74 16.06 1.70
C SER A 308 3.88 15.76 2.69
N GLU A 309 4.95 16.56 2.65
CA GLU A 309 6.04 16.45 3.64
C GLU A 309 5.56 16.58 5.09
N SER A 310 4.41 17.24 5.32
CA SER A 310 3.86 17.45 6.66
C SER A 310 3.08 16.25 7.24
N ASP A 311 2.49 15.40 6.40
CA ASP A 311 1.54 14.36 6.83
C ASP A 311 1.90 12.93 6.37
N PHE A 312 3.03 12.71 5.69
CA PHE A 312 3.45 11.39 5.19
C PHE A 312 3.41 10.28 6.26
N LYS A 313 3.73 10.60 7.52
CA LYS A 313 3.71 9.62 8.62
C LYS A 313 2.30 9.09 8.91
N ASP A 314 1.30 9.96 8.87
CA ASP A 314 -0.08 9.55 9.14
C ASP A 314 -0.65 8.75 7.96
N GLN A 315 -0.29 9.11 6.72
CA GLN A 315 -0.65 8.33 5.53
C GLN A 315 -0.03 6.93 5.56
N LEU A 316 1.23 6.78 5.99
CA LEU A 316 1.86 5.47 6.16
C LEU A 316 1.19 4.62 7.26
N ARG A 317 0.70 5.25 8.35
CA ARG A 317 -0.08 4.53 9.38
C ARG A 317 -1.40 4.02 8.85
N ILE A 318 -2.11 4.84 8.07
CA ILE A 318 -3.35 4.42 7.39
C ILE A 318 -3.04 3.25 6.45
N LEU A 319 -1.96 3.34 5.67
CA LEU A 319 -1.53 2.29 4.76
C LEU A 319 -1.24 0.96 5.48
N ARG A 320 -0.57 1.02 6.63
CA ARG A 320 -0.32 -0.14 7.50
C ARG A 320 -1.63 -0.76 8.00
N ASP A 321 -2.56 0.07 8.46
CA ASP A 321 -3.83 -0.39 9.05
C ASP A 321 -4.76 -1.03 8.01
N LEU A 322 -4.58 -0.69 6.74
CA LEU A 322 -5.23 -1.38 5.61
C LEU A 322 -4.69 -2.80 5.39
N ASP A 323 -3.58 -3.21 6.02
CA ASP A 323 -2.97 -4.56 5.87
C ASP A 323 -2.65 -4.92 4.40
N THR A 324 -2.27 -3.92 3.60
CA THR A 324 -1.87 -4.12 2.19
C THR A 324 -0.38 -4.33 2.10
N ARG A 325 0.07 -5.37 1.39
CA ARG A 325 1.46 -5.83 1.42
C ARG A 325 2.27 -5.50 0.17
N ILE A 326 1.59 -5.29 -0.96
CA ILE A 326 2.21 -4.85 -2.22
C ILE A 326 1.91 -3.35 -2.38
N ILE A 327 2.97 -2.54 -2.36
CA ILE A 327 2.86 -1.09 -2.30
C ILE A 327 3.61 -0.48 -3.49
N ILE A 328 2.93 0.39 -4.22
CA ILE A 328 3.47 1.15 -5.34
C ILE A 328 3.65 2.59 -4.88
N GLY A 329 4.89 3.06 -4.83
CA GLY A 329 5.22 4.41 -4.41
C GLY A 329 5.65 5.29 -5.57
N SER A 330 5.21 6.56 -5.56
CA SER A 330 5.64 7.59 -6.51
C SER A 330 5.92 8.89 -5.76
N PHE A 331 7.19 9.17 -5.50
CA PHE A 331 7.65 10.31 -4.69
C PHE A 331 9.11 10.64 -4.98
N SER A 332 9.52 11.87 -4.66
CA SER A 332 10.85 12.40 -4.96
C SER A 332 11.98 11.70 -4.18
N HIS A 333 13.19 11.72 -4.76
CA HIS A 333 14.40 11.22 -4.08
C HIS A 333 14.70 11.97 -2.77
N ALA A 334 14.23 13.22 -2.62
CA ALA A 334 14.46 14.02 -1.42
C ALA A 334 13.66 13.52 -0.20
N ILE A 335 12.44 13.03 -0.41
CA ILE A 335 11.57 12.54 0.68
C ILE A 335 11.69 11.03 0.91
N ALA A 336 12.20 10.28 -0.07
CA ALA A 336 12.38 8.82 0.01
C ALA A 336 13.11 8.34 1.28
N PRO A 337 14.24 8.93 1.73
CA PRO A 337 14.90 8.50 2.97
C PRO A 337 14.01 8.65 4.22
N LYS A 338 13.21 9.72 4.29
CA LYS A 338 12.29 9.99 5.41
C LYS A 338 11.17 8.96 5.45
N ILE A 339 10.63 8.60 4.28
CA ILE A 339 9.58 7.58 4.13
C ILE A 339 10.11 6.21 4.57
N PHE A 340 11.24 5.77 4.04
CA PHE A 340 11.76 4.43 4.35
C PHE A 340 12.24 4.30 5.81
N CYS A 341 12.65 5.41 6.43
CA CYS A 341 12.89 5.42 7.88
C CYS A 341 11.60 5.16 8.68
N GLU A 342 10.48 5.77 8.30
CA GLU A 342 9.19 5.52 8.96
C GLU A 342 8.66 4.11 8.63
N VAL A 343 8.87 3.61 7.41
CA VAL A 343 8.56 2.23 6.99
C VAL A 343 9.27 1.21 7.88
N TYR A 344 10.54 1.46 8.24
CA TYR A 344 11.27 0.64 9.21
C TYR A 344 10.56 0.62 10.57
N HIS A 345 10.20 1.79 11.11
CA HIS A 345 9.53 1.91 12.40
C HIS A 345 8.13 1.29 12.42
N LEU A 346 7.42 1.31 11.30
CA LEU A 346 6.11 0.68 11.14
C LEU A 346 6.19 -0.82 10.83
N GLY A 347 7.39 -1.36 10.60
CA GLY A 347 7.59 -2.77 10.24
C GLY A 347 7.01 -3.11 8.87
N MET A 348 6.97 -2.15 7.95
CA MET A 348 6.41 -2.29 6.60
C MET A 348 7.46 -2.74 5.56
N TYR A 349 8.38 -3.61 5.96
CA TYR A 349 9.48 -4.09 5.12
C TYR A 349 9.71 -5.60 5.31
N GLY A 350 10.65 -6.14 4.54
CA GLY A 350 11.09 -7.52 4.64
C GLY A 350 10.18 -8.54 3.97
N SER A 351 10.11 -9.76 4.53
CA SER A 351 9.46 -10.91 3.85
C SER A 351 7.97 -10.74 3.59
N ASP A 352 7.34 -9.83 4.33
CA ASP A 352 5.89 -9.66 4.34
C ASP A 352 5.44 -8.50 3.43
N TYR A 353 6.36 -7.70 2.86
CA TYR A 353 6.04 -6.52 2.05
C TYR A 353 6.88 -6.48 0.77
N ALA A 354 6.29 -5.96 -0.30
CA ALA A 354 6.99 -5.58 -1.53
C ALA A 354 6.72 -4.12 -1.85
N TRP A 355 7.78 -3.35 -2.06
CA TRP A 355 7.72 -1.97 -2.51
C TRP A 355 8.20 -1.89 -3.96
N ILE A 356 7.44 -1.18 -4.80
CA ILE A 356 7.77 -0.90 -6.20
C ILE A 356 7.82 0.61 -6.36
N LEU A 357 8.98 1.14 -6.75
CA LEU A 357 9.20 2.56 -7.00
C LEU A 357 9.74 2.82 -8.40
N GLN A 358 9.71 4.07 -8.84
CA GLN A 358 10.54 4.54 -9.93
C GLN A 358 11.99 4.69 -9.45
N GLY A 359 12.96 4.26 -10.26
CA GLY A 359 14.38 4.43 -9.97
C GLY A 359 15.28 3.51 -10.79
N GLY A 360 16.48 3.97 -11.10
CA GLY A 360 17.51 3.24 -11.82
C GLY A 360 18.82 3.10 -11.03
N PRO A 361 19.88 2.54 -11.66
CA PRO A 361 21.18 2.30 -11.01
C PRO A 361 21.91 3.58 -10.56
N SER A 362 21.61 4.72 -11.19
CA SER A 362 22.22 6.02 -10.87
C SER A 362 21.49 6.75 -9.73
N ASP A 363 20.32 6.27 -9.31
CA ASP A 363 19.42 6.94 -8.36
C ASP A 363 19.67 6.48 -6.92
N ILE A 364 20.88 6.71 -6.42
CA ILE A 364 21.29 6.28 -5.08
C ILE A 364 20.98 7.39 -4.07
N TRP A 365 19.78 7.35 -3.49
CA TRP A 365 19.31 8.34 -2.50
C TRP A 365 19.48 7.90 -1.03
N TRP A 366 19.94 6.67 -0.79
CA TRP A 366 20.08 6.07 0.55
C TRP A 366 21.51 6.12 1.12
N GLU A 367 22.45 6.76 0.43
CA GLU A 367 23.81 6.97 0.91
C GLU A 367 23.96 8.36 1.56
N ASN A 368 24.80 8.46 2.58
CA ASN A 368 25.11 9.72 3.28
C ASN A 368 23.89 10.47 3.87
N VAL A 369 22.85 9.73 4.26
CA VAL A 369 21.64 10.28 4.89
C VAL A 369 21.89 10.58 6.37
N THR A 370 21.48 11.76 6.84
CA THR A 370 21.68 12.19 8.24
C THR A 370 20.46 11.94 9.12
N GLU A 371 19.29 11.87 8.50
CA GLU A 371 17.96 11.84 9.11
C GLU A 371 17.59 10.46 9.65
N CYS A 372 18.22 9.39 9.15
CA CYS A 372 17.95 8.02 9.54
C CYS A 372 19.26 7.24 9.76
N PRO A 373 19.35 6.39 10.79
CA PRO A 373 20.51 5.51 10.94
C PRO A 373 20.65 4.56 9.74
N GLN A 374 21.86 4.46 9.17
CA GLN A 374 22.09 3.67 7.95
C GLN A 374 21.62 2.21 8.05
N HIS A 375 21.75 1.59 9.23
CA HIS A 375 21.31 0.20 9.45
C HIS A 375 19.78 0.01 9.38
N GLN A 376 19.01 1.05 9.73
CA GLN A 376 17.54 1.01 9.65
C GLN A 376 17.10 1.17 8.20
N LEU A 377 17.73 2.14 7.51
CA LEU A 377 17.45 2.41 6.12
C LEU A 377 17.82 1.23 5.23
N SER A 378 19.02 0.66 5.40
CA SER A 378 19.47 -0.50 4.63
C SER A 378 18.57 -1.72 4.82
N ALA A 379 18.08 -1.95 6.05
CA ALA A 379 17.13 -3.03 6.32
C ALA A 379 15.78 -2.81 5.64
N ALA A 380 15.31 -1.56 5.58
CA ALA A 380 14.00 -1.21 5.00
C ALA A 380 13.98 -1.23 3.46
N ILE A 381 15.10 -0.85 2.82
CA ILE A 381 15.22 -0.81 1.36
C ILE A 381 15.66 -2.15 0.76
N GLU A 382 16.12 -3.10 1.57
CA GLU A 382 16.54 -4.41 1.07
C GLU A 382 15.36 -5.15 0.43
N SER A 383 15.55 -5.70 -0.78
CA SER A 383 14.50 -6.26 -1.65
C SER A 383 13.52 -5.25 -2.26
N LEU A 384 13.77 -3.93 -2.15
CA LEU A 384 13.03 -2.90 -2.88
C LEU A 384 13.16 -3.10 -4.39
N VAL A 385 12.03 -3.05 -5.10
CA VAL A 385 11.96 -3.15 -6.56
C VAL A 385 11.89 -1.74 -7.15
N LEU A 386 12.79 -1.45 -8.09
CA LEU A 386 12.87 -0.18 -8.81
C LEU A 386 12.57 -0.40 -10.29
N VAL A 387 11.92 0.58 -10.92
CA VAL A 387 11.57 0.55 -12.34
C VAL A 387 12.13 1.78 -13.03
N SER A 388 12.84 1.58 -14.13
CA SER A 388 13.34 2.67 -14.98
C SER A 388 13.42 2.25 -16.44
N SER A 389 13.71 3.19 -17.33
CA SER A 389 14.09 2.86 -18.70
C SER A 389 15.39 2.08 -18.78
N HIS A 390 15.43 1.10 -19.66
CA HIS A 390 16.63 0.34 -19.98
C HIS A 390 17.46 1.10 -21.02
N ASN A 391 18.50 1.80 -20.56
CA ASN A 391 19.48 2.39 -21.47
C ASN A 391 20.37 1.27 -22.00
N SER A 392 20.14 0.89 -23.25
CA SER A 392 20.82 -0.22 -23.92
C SER A 392 22.22 0.19 -24.38
N ILE A 393 23.12 0.49 -23.44
CA ILE A 393 24.49 0.90 -23.77
C ILE A 393 25.29 -0.29 -24.34
N ASN A 394 24.96 -1.53 -23.93
CA ASN A 394 25.76 -2.74 -24.19
C ASN A 394 25.16 -3.77 -25.16
N PHE A 395 23.95 -3.56 -25.71
CA PHE A 395 23.25 -4.65 -26.41
C PHE A 395 23.62 -4.79 -27.89
N CYS A 396 24.56 -4.02 -28.41
CA CYS A 396 24.79 -4.05 -29.86
C CYS A 396 26.21 -3.69 -30.28
N GLU A 397 27.05 -4.72 -30.37
CA GLU A 397 28.38 -4.67 -30.99
C GLU A 397 28.30 -4.43 -32.52
N HIS A 398 27.10 -4.51 -33.11
CA HIS A 398 26.80 -4.43 -34.56
C HIS A 398 25.51 -3.61 -34.87
N CYS A 399 25.20 -2.56 -34.11
CA CYS A 399 24.12 -1.65 -34.51
C CYS A 399 24.63 -0.69 -35.60
N LEU A 400 24.85 -1.27 -36.77
CA LEU A 400 25.12 -0.63 -38.04
C LEU A 400 23.88 -0.81 -38.89
N LEU A 401 23.29 0.30 -39.35
CA LEU A 401 22.75 0.43 -40.72
C LEU A 401 22.24 1.85 -41.04
N GLU A 402 21.95 2.72 -40.05
CA GLU A 402 21.54 4.11 -40.33
C GLU A 402 22.36 5.22 -39.65
N LEU A 403 23.01 4.94 -38.51
CA LEU A 403 23.91 5.88 -37.84
C LEU A 403 25.32 5.27 -37.85
N GLU A 404 26.30 5.91 -38.49
CA GLU A 404 27.70 5.47 -38.48
C GLU A 404 28.40 5.65 -37.10
N THR A 405 27.64 5.98 -36.05
CA THR A 405 28.16 6.28 -34.71
C THR A 405 27.80 5.17 -33.73
N THR A 406 28.81 4.49 -33.19
CA THR A 406 28.64 3.49 -32.13
C THR A 406 28.50 4.16 -30.76
N ASN A 407 27.83 3.47 -29.81
CA ASN A 407 27.77 3.90 -28.41
C ASN A 407 29.16 4.17 -27.83
N ALA A 408 30.15 3.32 -28.15
CA ALA A 408 31.53 3.48 -27.71
C ALA A 408 32.14 4.81 -28.19
N ARG A 409 31.90 5.18 -29.45
CA ARG A 409 32.40 6.44 -30.00
C ARG A 409 31.77 7.66 -29.33
N PHE A 410 30.47 7.61 -29.03
CA PHE A 410 29.82 8.70 -28.29
C PHE A 410 30.38 8.88 -26.87
N LEU A 411 30.62 7.77 -26.16
CA LEU A 411 31.23 7.81 -24.84
C LEU A 411 32.65 8.36 -24.90
N GLU A 412 33.46 7.91 -25.87
CA GLU A 412 34.83 8.39 -26.08
C GLU A 412 34.87 9.89 -26.41
N GLU A 413 33.98 10.38 -27.27
CA GLU A 413 33.93 11.80 -27.64
C GLU A 413 33.49 12.69 -26.47
N LEU A 414 32.59 12.22 -25.59
CA LEU A 414 32.23 12.95 -24.36
C LEU A 414 33.36 12.90 -23.31
N GLU A 415 34.03 11.76 -23.17
CA GLU A 415 35.19 11.62 -22.29
C GLU A 415 36.34 12.52 -22.73
N HIS A 416 36.57 12.65 -24.04
CA HIS A 416 37.58 13.56 -24.61
C HIS A 416 37.25 15.04 -24.35
N LEU A 417 35.98 15.37 -24.13
CA LEU A 417 35.54 16.70 -23.68
C LEU A 417 35.63 16.86 -22.15
N SER A 418 36.10 15.85 -21.42
CA SER A 418 36.19 15.80 -19.95
C SER A 418 34.83 16.03 -19.27
N LEU A 419 33.74 15.56 -19.90
CA LEU A 419 32.38 15.66 -19.38
C LEU A 419 31.86 14.28 -18.96
N PRO A 420 31.23 14.15 -17.77
CA PRO A 420 30.60 12.90 -17.38
C PRO A 420 29.32 12.70 -18.21
N VAL A 421 28.97 11.44 -18.49
CA VAL A 421 27.72 11.09 -19.16
C VAL A 421 26.60 11.14 -18.12
N THR A 422 25.72 12.14 -18.23
CA THR A 422 24.58 12.29 -17.34
C THR A 422 23.37 11.49 -17.82
N GLN A 423 22.36 11.37 -16.95
CA GLN A 423 21.17 10.54 -17.18
C GLN A 423 20.46 10.84 -18.50
N PHE A 424 20.36 12.12 -18.89
CA PHE A 424 19.62 12.56 -20.09
C PHE A 424 20.48 12.81 -21.32
N ALA A 425 21.82 12.79 -21.21
CA ALA A 425 22.70 13.06 -22.35
C ALA A 425 22.44 12.13 -23.56
N PRO A 426 22.24 10.80 -23.38
CA PRO A 426 21.84 9.92 -24.48
C PRO A 426 20.49 10.29 -25.12
N GLN A 427 19.50 10.68 -24.31
CA GLN A 427 18.16 11.07 -24.75
C GLN A 427 18.20 12.40 -25.50
N THR A 428 19.08 13.33 -25.11
CA THR A 428 19.34 14.58 -25.82
C THR A 428 19.93 14.31 -27.21
N TYR A 429 20.93 13.43 -27.30
CA TYR A 429 21.51 13.02 -28.58
C TYR A 429 20.41 12.46 -29.51
N ASP A 430 19.62 11.53 -28.99
CA ASP A 430 18.54 10.89 -29.75
C ASP A 430 17.40 11.86 -30.10
N ALA A 431 17.13 12.88 -29.29
CA ALA A 431 16.12 13.92 -29.58
C ALA A 431 16.50 14.74 -30.83
N VAL A 432 17.77 15.12 -30.95
CA VAL A 432 18.26 15.84 -32.13
C VAL A 432 18.18 14.96 -33.38
N TRP A 433 18.49 13.66 -33.24
CA TRP A 433 18.32 12.68 -34.32
C TRP A 433 16.86 12.52 -34.72
N ALA A 434 15.94 12.40 -33.77
CA ALA A 434 14.50 12.32 -34.05
C ALA A 434 14.01 13.56 -34.81
N ILE A 435 14.45 14.75 -34.42
CA ILE A 435 14.15 16.01 -35.14
C ILE A 435 14.68 15.93 -36.58
N ALA A 436 15.94 15.56 -36.79
CA ALA A 436 16.54 15.48 -38.12
C ALA A 436 15.86 14.43 -39.01
N LEU A 437 15.52 13.26 -38.48
CA LEU A 437 14.81 12.21 -39.20
C LEU A 437 13.40 12.64 -39.58
N ALA A 438 12.69 13.36 -38.71
CA ALA A 438 11.37 13.91 -39.01
C ALA A 438 11.43 14.99 -40.12
N LEU A 439 12.43 15.87 -40.09
CA LEU A 439 12.67 16.84 -41.16
C LEU A 439 13.00 16.15 -42.49
N ARG A 440 13.82 15.10 -42.46
CA ARG A 440 14.17 14.27 -43.63
C ARG A 440 12.94 13.59 -44.22
N GLY A 441 12.08 13.02 -43.37
CA GLY A 441 10.82 12.39 -43.78
C GLY A 441 9.88 13.37 -44.47
N ALA A 442 9.75 14.59 -43.94
CA ALA A 442 8.93 15.64 -44.52
C ALA A 442 9.45 16.06 -45.91
N GLU A 443 10.75 16.32 -46.05
CA GLU A 443 11.40 16.60 -47.35
C GLU A 443 11.17 15.48 -48.36
N HIS A 444 11.35 14.23 -47.93
CA HIS A 444 11.16 13.08 -48.79
C HIS A 444 9.71 12.97 -49.30
N LYS A 445 8.74 13.28 -48.44
CA LYS A 445 7.31 13.30 -48.80
C LYS A 445 6.99 14.46 -49.74
N TRP A 446 7.49 15.66 -49.48
CA TRP A 446 7.26 16.83 -50.33
C TRP A 446 7.91 16.71 -51.70
N ASN A 447 9.12 16.14 -51.79
CA ASN A 447 9.74 15.85 -53.09
C ASN A 447 8.88 14.96 -53.99
N LYS A 448 8.05 14.09 -53.41
CA LYS A 448 7.11 13.23 -54.15
C LYS A 448 5.76 13.90 -54.43
N THR A 449 5.22 14.65 -53.47
CA THR A 449 3.82 15.11 -53.48
C THR A 449 3.64 16.60 -53.77
N ALA A 450 4.61 17.43 -53.37
CA ALA A 450 4.57 18.88 -53.48
C ALA A 450 6.01 19.42 -53.62
N PRO A 451 6.66 19.25 -54.79
CA PRO A 451 8.08 19.56 -54.99
C PRO A 451 8.43 21.06 -54.91
N HIS A 452 7.42 21.91 -54.75
CA HIS A 452 7.57 23.35 -54.53
C HIS A 452 7.66 23.72 -53.04
N ILE A 453 7.45 22.77 -52.12
CA ILE A 453 7.52 22.98 -50.68
C ILE A 453 8.84 22.41 -50.18
N SER A 454 9.56 23.19 -49.38
CA SER A 454 10.81 22.79 -48.76
C SER A 454 10.87 23.19 -47.29
N VAL A 455 11.68 22.50 -46.48
CA VAL A 455 11.88 22.78 -45.05
C VAL A 455 12.34 24.22 -44.82
N HIS A 456 13.13 24.78 -45.73
CA HIS A 456 13.62 26.15 -45.63
C HIS A 456 12.53 27.21 -45.82
N GLU A 457 11.37 26.86 -46.38
CA GLU A 457 10.22 27.76 -46.52
C GLU A 457 9.35 27.82 -45.26
N PHE A 458 9.77 27.15 -44.18
CA PHE A 458 9.05 27.18 -42.92
C PHE A 458 8.86 28.62 -42.41
N ASN A 459 7.63 28.90 -41.99
CA ASN A 459 7.25 30.14 -41.34
C ASN A 459 6.24 29.82 -40.23
N TYR A 460 6.17 30.69 -39.21
CA TYR A 460 5.34 30.50 -38.03
C TYR A 460 3.83 30.49 -38.32
N ASN A 461 3.40 30.88 -39.53
CA ASN A 461 2.01 30.82 -39.97
C ASN A 461 1.64 29.52 -40.72
N ARG A 462 2.61 28.63 -40.98
CA ARG A 462 2.44 27.40 -41.76
C ARG A 462 2.07 26.22 -40.86
N ASN A 463 0.80 26.17 -40.46
CA ASN A 463 0.28 25.04 -39.67
C ASN A 463 0.36 23.71 -40.45
N ASP A 464 0.20 23.74 -41.77
CA ASP A 464 0.33 22.55 -42.63
C ASP A 464 1.70 21.89 -42.51
N MET A 465 2.78 22.68 -42.50
CA MET A 465 4.14 22.15 -42.26
C MET A 465 4.27 21.61 -40.84
N ALA A 466 3.73 22.31 -39.83
CA ALA A 466 3.79 21.86 -38.44
C ALA A 466 3.09 20.51 -38.23
N GLN A 467 1.92 20.31 -38.81
CA GLN A 467 1.23 19.02 -38.78
C GLN A 467 2.01 17.93 -39.52
N GLU A 468 2.63 18.26 -40.66
CA GLU A 468 3.48 17.29 -41.37
C GLU A 468 4.66 16.84 -40.50
N PHE A 469 5.38 17.79 -39.90
CA PHE A 469 6.48 17.47 -39.00
C PHE A 469 6.05 16.67 -37.78
N LEU A 470 4.85 16.94 -37.25
CA LEU A 470 4.26 16.19 -36.15
C LEU A 470 3.94 14.74 -36.56
N ALA A 471 3.43 14.54 -37.78
CA ALA A 471 3.17 13.22 -38.35
C ALA A 471 4.48 12.45 -38.58
N GLN A 472 5.50 13.12 -39.14
CA GLN A 472 6.82 12.51 -39.34
C GLN A 472 7.45 12.09 -38.01
N LEU A 473 7.32 12.88 -36.94
CA LEU A 473 7.77 12.49 -35.60
C LEU A 473 7.04 11.23 -35.08
N SER A 474 5.75 11.07 -35.38
CA SER A 474 4.98 9.87 -35.01
C SER A 474 5.50 8.60 -35.71
N ASP A 475 6.05 8.75 -36.91
CA ASP A 475 6.55 7.65 -37.74
C ASP A 475 8.04 7.33 -37.50
N VAL A 476 8.73 8.13 -36.66
CA VAL A 476 10.14 7.90 -36.32
C VAL A 476 10.28 6.57 -35.56
N ASN A 477 11.09 5.68 -36.11
CA ASN A 477 11.51 4.44 -35.49
C ASN A 477 12.96 4.16 -35.86
N PHE A 478 13.88 4.31 -34.90
CA PHE A 478 15.30 4.05 -35.10
C PHE A 478 15.97 3.54 -33.83
N GLN A 479 17.15 2.96 -33.98
CA GLN A 479 17.98 2.56 -32.86
C GLN A 479 18.90 3.73 -32.47
N GLY A 480 18.59 4.38 -31.35
CA GLY A 480 19.39 5.46 -30.77
C GLY A 480 20.42 4.95 -29.77
N ILE A 481 21.22 5.88 -29.23
CA ILE A 481 22.25 5.57 -28.22
C ILE A 481 21.61 5.18 -26.88
N SER A 482 20.46 5.77 -26.57
CA SER A 482 19.69 5.39 -25.38
C SER A 482 18.86 4.12 -25.58
N GLY A 483 18.91 3.49 -26.76
CA GLY A 483 18.12 2.31 -27.15
C GLY A 483 17.11 2.62 -28.26
N PRO A 484 16.14 1.74 -28.52
CA PRO A 484 15.12 1.99 -29.54
C PRO A 484 14.32 3.25 -29.22
N VAL A 485 14.09 4.08 -30.23
CA VAL A 485 13.34 5.33 -30.14
C VAL A 485 12.13 5.22 -31.07
N SER A 486 10.96 5.22 -30.45
CA SER A 486 9.65 5.30 -31.12
C SER A 486 8.68 6.00 -30.16
N PHE A 487 7.56 6.51 -30.67
CA PHE A 487 6.62 7.28 -29.87
C PHE A 487 5.21 6.67 -29.86
N SER A 488 4.55 6.73 -28.70
CA SER A 488 3.11 6.46 -28.54
C SER A 488 2.47 7.68 -27.89
N GLY A 489 1.52 8.30 -28.59
CA GLY A 489 1.09 9.64 -28.19
C GLY A 489 2.32 10.56 -28.19
N ALA A 490 2.52 11.37 -27.14
CA ALA A 490 3.68 12.26 -27.01
C ALA A 490 4.92 11.58 -26.41
N ASP A 491 4.78 10.38 -25.88
CA ASP A 491 5.80 9.74 -25.05
C ASP A 491 6.63 8.74 -25.83
N ARG A 492 7.90 8.61 -25.46
CA ARG A 492 8.74 7.54 -25.97
C ARG A 492 8.28 6.18 -25.46
N ILE A 493 8.25 5.20 -26.36
CA ILE A 493 8.15 3.78 -26.04
C ILE A 493 9.57 3.22 -25.94
N GLY A 494 9.95 2.77 -24.75
CA GLY A 494 11.25 2.16 -24.46
C GLY A 494 11.11 0.86 -23.70
N ILE A 495 12.18 0.06 -23.68
CA ILE A 495 12.26 -1.15 -22.84
C ILE A 495 12.28 -0.69 -21.38
N SER A 496 11.40 -1.23 -20.55
CA SER A 496 11.43 -0.97 -19.11
C SER A 496 12.30 -2.02 -18.41
N ALA A 497 13.20 -1.60 -17.53
CA ALA A 497 14.01 -2.48 -16.71
C ALA A 497 13.53 -2.46 -15.26
N PHE A 498 13.52 -3.65 -14.65
CA PHE A 498 13.34 -3.81 -13.22
C PHE A 498 14.69 -4.03 -12.57
N TYR A 499 14.91 -3.35 -11.48
CA TYR A 499 16.05 -3.53 -10.60
C TYR A 499 15.57 -3.91 -9.20
N GLN A 500 16.43 -4.58 -8.46
CA GLN A 500 16.20 -4.91 -7.07
C GLN A 500 17.44 -4.57 -6.25
N ILE A 501 17.24 -3.99 -5.07
CA ILE A 501 18.33 -3.81 -4.11
C ILE A 501 18.61 -5.17 -3.44
N GLN A 502 19.83 -5.68 -3.65
CA GLN A 502 20.31 -6.96 -3.13
C GLN A 502 21.65 -6.75 -2.43
N GLY A 503 21.69 -6.86 -1.10
CA GLY A 503 22.91 -6.62 -0.33
C GLY A 503 23.44 -5.19 -0.45
N GLY A 504 22.53 -4.22 -0.60
CA GLY A 504 22.86 -2.80 -0.80
C GLY A 504 23.22 -2.38 -2.23
N GLU A 505 23.33 -3.31 -3.17
CA GLU A 505 23.62 -3.01 -4.57
C GLU A 505 22.37 -3.11 -5.45
N VAL A 506 22.25 -2.21 -6.42
CA VAL A 506 21.15 -2.21 -7.41
C VAL A 506 21.46 -3.25 -8.49
N ARG A 507 20.71 -4.36 -8.51
CA ARG A 507 20.87 -5.44 -9.50
C ARG A 507 19.69 -5.47 -10.46
N LYS A 508 19.97 -5.55 -11.77
CA LYS A 508 18.93 -5.73 -12.80
C LYS A 508 18.30 -7.12 -12.65
N VAL A 509 16.98 -7.22 -12.67
CA VAL A 509 16.25 -8.48 -12.43
C VAL A 509 15.27 -8.85 -13.54
N ALA A 510 14.76 -7.88 -14.31
CA ALA A 510 13.86 -8.15 -15.42
C ALA A 510 13.92 -7.07 -16.50
N LEU A 511 13.52 -7.42 -17.72
CA LEU A 511 13.25 -6.50 -18.82
C LEU A 511 11.83 -6.70 -19.33
N PHE A 512 11.11 -5.61 -19.57
CA PHE A 512 9.79 -5.61 -20.19
C PHE A 512 9.87 -4.98 -21.57
N TYR A 513 9.37 -5.71 -22.57
CA TYR A 513 9.33 -5.29 -23.97
C TYR A 513 7.90 -4.90 -24.35
N PRO A 514 7.59 -3.59 -24.51
CA PRO A 514 6.22 -3.14 -24.72
C PRO A 514 5.55 -3.70 -25.99
N TRP A 515 6.31 -3.89 -27.07
CA TRP A 515 5.78 -4.41 -28.35
C TRP A 515 5.42 -5.90 -28.32
N LEU A 516 5.95 -6.66 -27.36
CA LEU A 516 5.61 -8.08 -27.15
C LEU A 516 4.62 -8.28 -25.99
N ASP A 517 4.34 -7.23 -25.22
CA ASP A 517 3.64 -7.31 -23.93
C ASP A 517 4.21 -8.42 -23.03
N SER A 518 5.55 -8.54 -23.00
CA SER A 518 6.24 -9.66 -22.35
C SER A 518 7.28 -9.20 -21.35
N LEU A 519 7.22 -9.74 -20.13
CA LEU A 519 8.22 -9.58 -19.09
C LEU A 519 9.22 -10.75 -19.14
N ASN A 520 10.49 -10.43 -19.36
CA ASN A 520 11.59 -11.39 -19.38
C ASN A 520 12.42 -11.29 -18.09
N LEU A 521 12.34 -12.33 -17.25
CA LEU A 521 13.13 -12.48 -16.02
C LEU A 521 14.50 -13.13 -16.25
N SER A 522 14.74 -13.70 -17.43
CA SER A 522 15.95 -14.43 -17.81
C SER A 522 16.76 -13.67 -18.87
N CYS A 523 16.80 -12.36 -18.74
CA CYS A 523 17.56 -11.47 -19.62
C CYS A 523 19.07 -11.55 -19.36
N PRO A 524 19.91 -11.19 -20.36
CA PRO A 524 21.34 -11.01 -20.15
C PRO A 524 21.62 -10.00 -19.03
N ASP A 525 22.57 -10.35 -18.15
CA ASP A 525 22.93 -9.63 -16.91
C ASP A 525 21.83 -9.54 -15.84
N CYS A 526 20.70 -10.22 -16.02
CA CYS A 526 19.65 -10.25 -15.01
C CYS A 526 19.98 -11.26 -13.91
N ARG A 527 19.82 -10.83 -12.67
CA ARG A 527 19.94 -11.66 -11.47
C ARG A 527 18.55 -12.13 -11.04
N PRO A 528 18.43 -13.32 -10.45
CA PRO A 528 17.15 -13.78 -9.91
C PRO A 528 16.69 -12.83 -8.79
N LEU A 529 15.38 -12.61 -8.70
CA LEU A 529 14.81 -11.87 -7.59
C LEU A 529 15.02 -12.64 -6.28
N VAL A 530 15.47 -11.92 -5.25
CA VAL A 530 15.67 -12.46 -3.91
C VAL A 530 14.72 -11.71 -2.98
N TRP A 531 13.81 -12.45 -2.36
CA TRP A 531 12.93 -11.90 -1.33
C TRP A 531 13.47 -12.26 0.05
N GLN A 532 13.35 -11.34 1.00
CA GLN A 532 13.68 -11.64 2.38
C GLN A 532 12.84 -12.83 2.88
N GLY A 533 13.47 -13.84 3.49
CA GLY A 533 12.78 -15.07 3.90
C GLY A 533 12.57 -16.12 2.79
N GLY A 534 13.05 -15.88 1.56
CA GLY A 534 13.06 -16.86 0.46
C GLY A 534 11.70 -17.14 -0.18
N GLN A 535 10.65 -16.41 0.20
CA GLN A 535 9.30 -16.53 -0.33
C GLN A 535 8.83 -15.19 -0.88
N VAL A 536 8.04 -15.24 -1.96
CA VAL A 536 7.41 -14.05 -2.55
C VAL A 536 6.39 -13.49 -1.55
N PRO A 537 6.41 -12.17 -1.27
CA PRO A 537 5.38 -11.54 -0.44
C PRO A 537 3.98 -11.81 -1.00
N ILE A 538 3.06 -12.11 -0.09
CA ILE A 538 1.65 -12.36 -0.43
C ILE A 538 0.88 -11.05 -0.51
N ALA A 539 -0.07 -10.94 -1.45
CA ALA A 539 -0.87 -9.72 -1.60
C ALA A 539 -1.82 -9.45 -0.43
N LYS A 540 -2.41 -10.52 0.13
CA LYS A 540 -3.35 -10.45 1.26
C LYS A 540 -3.26 -11.70 2.12
N ARG A 541 -3.62 -11.57 3.39
CA ARG A 541 -3.78 -12.71 4.30
C ARG A 541 -5.15 -13.37 4.11
N VAL A 542 -5.17 -14.69 4.10
CA VAL A 542 -6.37 -15.51 4.03
C VAL A 542 -6.88 -15.79 5.44
N PHE A 543 -8.13 -15.44 5.70
CA PHE A 543 -8.79 -15.76 6.95
C PHE A 543 -9.26 -17.21 6.96
N LYS A 544 -8.80 -18.01 7.94
CA LYS A 544 -9.29 -19.38 8.17
C LYS A 544 -9.96 -19.48 9.53
N LEU A 545 -11.20 -19.98 9.55
CA LEU A 545 -11.90 -20.28 10.80
C LEU A 545 -11.34 -21.56 11.41
N ARG A 546 -11.02 -21.55 12.71
CA ARG A 546 -10.55 -22.74 13.45
C ARG A 546 -11.36 -22.89 14.74
N ILE A 547 -11.93 -24.05 14.99
CA ILE A 547 -12.62 -24.32 16.25
C ILE A 547 -11.59 -24.84 17.27
N VAL A 548 -11.57 -24.24 18.46
CA VAL A 548 -10.69 -24.66 19.55
C VAL A 548 -11.32 -25.86 20.26
N THR A 549 -10.56 -26.95 20.37
CA THR A 549 -10.96 -28.22 20.99
C THR A 549 -10.08 -28.52 22.20
N ILE A 550 -10.57 -29.35 23.11
CA ILE A 550 -9.83 -29.80 24.29
C ILE A 550 -8.69 -30.71 23.83
N GLU A 551 -7.53 -30.60 24.46
CA GLU A 551 -6.40 -31.47 24.15
C GLU A 551 -6.75 -32.94 24.45
N PRO A 552 -6.56 -33.88 23.49
CA PRO A 552 -6.97 -35.27 23.66
C PRO A 552 -6.33 -35.97 24.87
N ALA A 553 -5.08 -35.61 25.20
CA ALA A 553 -4.37 -36.16 26.36
C ALA A 553 -5.01 -35.75 27.70
N ALA A 554 -5.41 -34.48 27.82
CA ALA A 554 -6.09 -33.97 29.01
C ALA A 554 -7.48 -34.64 29.17
N PHE A 555 -8.24 -34.77 28.09
CA PHE A 555 -9.53 -35.47 28.12
C PHE A 555 -9.36 -36.95 28.53
N LEU A 556 -8.44 -37.68 27.90
CA LEU A 556 -8.22 -39.10 28.17
C LEU A 556 -7.78 -39.35 29.61
N SER A 557 -6.89 -38.52 30.15
CA SER A 557 -6.40 -38.66 31.53
C SER A 557 -7.53 -38.51 32.57
N ILE A 558 -8.38 -37.49 32.44
CA ILE A 558 -9.52 -37.25 33.33
C ILE A 558 -10.57 -38.36 33.16
N ALA A 559 -10.84 -38.78 31.92
CA ALA A 559 -11.78 -39.86 31.65
C ALA A 559 -11.35 -41.19 32.29
N CYS A 560 -10.06 -41.55 32.18
CA CYS A 560 -9.50 -42.73 32.83
C CYS A 560 -9.66 -42.68 34.35
N LEU A 561 -9.36 -41.54 34.98
CA LEU A 561 -9.56 -41.36 36.43
C LEU A 561 -11.03 -41.49 36.84
N ALA A 562 -11.95 -40.92 36.05
CA ALA A 562 -13.38 -41.05 36.29
C ALA A 562 -13.86 -42.50 36.14
N ILE A 563 -13.37 -43.24 35.14
CA ILE A 563 -13.68 -44.67 34.94
C ILE A 563 -13.18 -45.52 36.12
N ILE A 564 -11.95 -45.29 36.59
CA ILE A 564 -11.42 -45.96 37.79
C ILE A 564 -12.32 -45.65 39.00
N GLY A 565 -12.74 -44.40 39.16
CA GLY A 565 -13.69 -43.98 40.20
C GLY A 565 -15.03 -44.72 40.13
N ILE A 566 -15.58 -44.90 38.92
CA ILE A 566 -16.82 -45.66 38.68
C ILE A 566 -16.63 -47.14 39.06
N ILE A 567 -15.53 -47.78 38.63
CA ILE A 567 -15.23 -49.19 38.95
C ILE A 567 -15.12 -49.38 40.47
N LEU A 568 -14.40 -48.49 41.16
CA LEU A 568 -14.29 -48.51 42.61
C LEU A 568 -15.65 -48.29 43.31
N ALA A 569 -16.47 -47.36 42.81
CA ALA A 569 -17.81 -47.12 43.33
C ALA A 569 -18.70 -48.38 43.20
N PHE A 570 -18.66 -49.07 42.05
CA PHE A 570 -19.37 -50.34 41.88
C PHE A 570 -18.85 -51.43 42.82
N ALA A 571 -17.53 -51.55 43.00
CA ALA A 571 -16.95 -52.49 43.96
C ALA A 571 -17.43 -52.21 45.39
N PHE A 572 -17.44 -50.93 45.81
CA PHE A 572 -17.97 -50.55 47.12
C PHE A 572 -19.48 -50.78 47.25
N LEU A 573 -20.26 -50.61 46.18
CA LEU A 573 -21.68 -50.93 46.17
C LEU A 573 -21.89 -52.44 46.39
N ILE A 574 -21.18 -53.28 45.64
CA ILE A 574 -21.24 -54.74 45.77
C ILE A 574 -20.81 -55.17 47.17
N PHE A 575 -19.72 -54.60 47.71
CA PHE A 575 -19.25 -54.85 49.06
C PHE A 575 -20.32 -54.50 50.11
N ASN A 576 -20.95 -53.33 50.01
CA ASN A 576 -22.03 -52.91 50.91
C ASN A 576 -23.26 -53.84 50.84
N LEU A 577 -23.60 -54.35 49.65
CA LEU A 577 -24.71 -55.27 49.46
C LEU A 577 -24.42 -56.68 49.99
N HIS A 578 -23.22 -57.21 49.74
CA HIS A 578 -22.81 -58.55 50.15
C HIS A 578 -22.72 -58.66 51.68
N PHE A 579 -22.05 -57.70 52.33
CA PHE A 579 -21.82 -57.72 53.78
C PHE A 579 -22.91 -57.03 54.60
N ARG A 580 -24.09 -56.76 54.02
CA ARG A 580 -25.21 -56.07 54.68
C ARG A 580 -25.68 -56.72 55.99
N LYS A 581 -25.44 -58.02 56.18
CA LYS A 581 -25.84 -58.75 57.39
C LYS A 581 -24.91 -58.54 58.59
N LEU A 582 -23.65 -58.12 58.37
CA LEU A 582 -22.65 -57.91 59.43
C LEU A 582 -23.03 -56.76 60.37
N LYS A 583 -22.75 -56.93 61.67
CA LYS A 583 -23.10 -55.95 62.73
C LYS A 583 -22.50 -54.56 62.45
N TYR A 584 -21.23 -54.49 62.07
CA TYR A 584 -20.55 -53.22 61.76
C TYR A 584 -21.18 -52.48 60.58
N MET A 585 -21.54 -53.20 59.51
CA MET A 585 -22.17 -52.61 58.32
C MET A 585 -23.61 -52.15 58.58
N LYS A 586 -24.33 -52.78 59.52
CA LYS A 586 -25.65 -52.31 59.96
C LYS A 586 -25.57 -51.00 60.74
N LEU A 587 -24.51 -50.80 61.53
CA LEU A 587 -24.29 -49.56 62.29
C LEU A 587 -23.97 -48.35 61.40
N SER A 588 -23.39 -48.56 60.22
CA SER A 588 -22.99 -47.48 59.29
C SER A 588 -24.11 -46.96 58.38
N SER A 589 -25.36 -47.39 58.58
CA SER A 589 -26.53 -47.04 57.76
C SER A 589 -26.35 -47.41 56.27
N PRO A 590 -26.43 -48.72 55.93
CA PRO A 590 -26.02 -49.23 54.62
C PRO A 590 -26.89 -48.71 53.46
N HIS A 591 -28.17 -48.44 53.69
CA HIS A 591 -29.05 -47.86 52.66
C HIS A 591 -28.66 -46.44 52.26
N LEU A 592 -28.18 -45.62 53.21
CA LEU A 592 -27.70 -44.26 52.93
C LEU A 592 -26.34 -44.29 52.23
N ASN A 593 -25.46 -45.24 52.58
CA ASN A 593 -24.21 -45.46 51.85
C ASN A 593 -24.44 -45.85 50.39
N ASN A 594 -25.41 -46.72 50.12
CA ASN A 594 -25.74 -47.11 48.75
C ASN A 594 -26.20 -45.91 47.91
N MET A 595 -27.03 -45.02 48.47
CA MET A 595 -27.44 -43.78 47.80
C MET A 595 -26.26 -42.82 47.56
N ALA A 596 -25.33 -42.72 48.51
CA ALA A 596 -24.11 -41.93 48.36
C ALA A 596 -23.27 -42.41 47.16
N VAL A 597 -23.07 -43.72 47.08
CA VAL A 597 -22.28 -44.38 46.02
C VAL A 597 -22.94 -44.21 44.65
N VAL A 598 -24.26 -44.35 44.57
CA VAL A 598 -25.02 -44.05 43.32
C VAL A 598 -24.84 -42.59 42.91
N GLY A 599 -24.87 -41.65 43.86
CA GLY A 599 -24.58 -40.24 43.60
C GLY A 599 -23.18 -40.02 43.00
N CYS A 600 -22.15 -40.67 43.55
CA CYS A 600 -20.79 -40.61 43.02
C CYS A 600 -20.69 -41.15 41.58
N ILE A 601 -21.37 -42.26 41.25
CA ILE A 601 -21.38 -42.82 39.88
C ILE A 601 -21.96 -41.81 38.87
N LEU A 602 -23.05 -41.12 39.24
CA LEU A 602 -23.67 -40.10 38.39
C LEU A 602 -22.74 -38.90 38.18
N VAL A 603 -22.03 -38.44 39.21
CA VAL A 603 -21.05 -37.35 39.10
C VAL A 603 -19.87 -37.74 38.21
N TYR A 604 -19.29 -38.93 38.37
CA TYR A 604 -18.20 -39.39 37.51
C TYR A 604 -18.63 -39.50 36.04
N THR A 605 -19.87 -39.93 35.80
CA THR A 605 -20.45 -39.98 34.45
C THR A 605 -20.61 -38.57 33.87
N ALA A 606 -21.06 -37.59 34.66
CA ALA A 606 -21.16 -36.20 34.24
C ALA A 606 -19.80 -35.57 33.88
N VAL A 607 -18.72 -35.93 34.59
CA VAL A 607 -17.34 -35.48 34.29
C VAL A 607 -16.89 -35.96 32.91
N ILE A 608 -17.16 -37.21 32.56
CA ILE A 608 -16.84 -37.75 31.22
C ILE A 608 -17.63 -36.99 30.14
N LEU A 609 -18.93 -36.77 30.38
CA LEU A 609 -19.74 -36.02 29.42
C LEU A 609 -19.26 -34.58 29.25
N LEU A 610 -18.80 -33.90 30.31
CA LEU A 610 -18.27 -32.53 30.25
C LEU A 610 -17.08 -32.37 29.30
N GLY A 611 -16.28 -33.41 29.12
CA GLY A 611 -15.12 -33.38 28.22
C GLY A 611 -15.43 -33.67 26.74
N LEU A 612 -16.66 -34.06 26.40
CA LEU A 612 -17.05 -34.26 25.00
C LEU A 612 -17.20 -32.91 24.30
N ASP A 613 -16.32 -32.61 23.36
CA ASP A 613 -16.31 -31.34 22.63
C ASP A 613 -16.71 -31.51 21.16
N HIS A 614 -16.50 -30.46 20.36
CA HIS A 614 -16.83 -30.46 18.94
C HIS A 614 -16.10 -31.53 18.13
N ALA A 615 -14.90 -31.98 18.54
CA ALA A 615 -14.17 -33.02 17.82
C ALA A 615 -14.86 -34.38 17.91
N THR A 616 -15.53 -34.66 19.03
CA THR A 616 -16.26 -35.91 19.26
C THR A 616 -17.72 -35.86 18.82
N LEU A 617 -18.35 -34.69 18.94
CA LEU A 617 -19.76 -34.46 18.61
C LEU A 617 -19.91 -33.29 17.63
N PRO A 618 -19.75 -33.52 16.31
CA PRO A 618 -19.83 -32.46 15.32
C PRO A 618 -21.27 -31.97 15.09
N ASN A 619 -22.28 -32.81 15.34
CA ASN A 619 -23.69 -32.50 15.09
C ASN A 619 -24.31 -31.66 16.23
N ASN A 620 -24.93 -30.54 15.88
CA ASN A 620 -25.57 -29.59 16.80
C ASN A 620 -26.67 -30.23 17.68
N ALA A 621 -27.45 -31.15 17.12
CA ALA A 621 -28.54 -31.80 17.85
C ALA A 621 -28.01 -32.69 19.00
N HIS A 622 -26.98 -33.49 18.71
CA HIS A 622 -26.37 -34.36 19.72
C HIS A 622 -25.60 -33.55 20.78
N PHE A 623 -24.97 -32.44 20.39
CA PHE A 623 -24.28 -31.56 21.34
C PHE A 623 -25.24 -30.94 22.37
N ALA A 624 -26.40 -30.43 21.94
CA ALA A 624 -27.40 -29.82 22.83
C ALA A 624 -27.97 -30.85 23.83
N VAL A 625 -28.23 -32.08 23.37
CA VAL A 625 -28.70 -33.18 24.23
C VAL A 625 -27.66 -33.55 25.28
N VAL A 626 -26.39 -33.70 24.87
CA VAL A 626 -25.30 -34.02 25.80
C VAL A 626 -25.07 -32.88 26.79
N CYS A 627 -25.16 -31.62 26.37
CA CYS A 627 -25.03 -30.47 27.26
C CYS A 627 -26.13 -30.44 28.33
N THR A 628 -27.37 -30.71 27.92
CA THR A 628 -28.51 -30.83 28.83
C THR A 628 -28.29 -32.00 29.81
N ALA A 629 -27.88 -33.17 29.33
CA ALA A 629 -27.63 -34.34 30.15
C ALA A 629 -26.56 -34.12 31.25
N ARG A 630 -25.50 -33.34 30.97
CA ARG A 630 -24.45 -32.99 31.95
C ARG A 630 -25.03 -32.32 33.19
N VAL A 631 -25.91 -31.33 32.99
CA VAL A 631 -26.52 -30.56 34.09
C VAL A 631 -27.37 -31.47 34.97
N TYR A 632 -28.22 -32.31 34.36
CA TYR A 632 -29.08 -33.23 35.10
C TYR A 632 -28.29 -34.25 35.91
N LEU A 633 -27.26 -34.88 35.31
CA LEU A 633 -26.45 -35.88 35.99
C LEU A 633 -25.61 -35.28 37.12
N LEU A 634 -25.03 -34.08 36.92
CA LEU A 634 -24.25 -33.39 37.93
C LEU A 634 -25.11 -32.97 39.12
N SER A 635 -26.30 -32.40 38.85
CA SER A 635 -27.25 -32.00 39.88
C SER A 635 -27.75 -33.22 40.67
N ALA A 636 -28.29 -34.24 40.00
CA ALA A 636 -28.82 -35.43 40.66
C ALA A 636 -27.75 -36.19 41.46
N GLY A 637 -26.54 -36.31 40.90
CA GLY A 637 -25.41 -36.96 41.56
C GLY A 637 -24.97 -36.24 42.84
N PHE A 638 -24.88 -34.90 42.79
CA PHE A 638 -24.55 -34.08 43.95
C PHE A 638 -25.62 -34.19 45.05
N SER A 639 -26.90 -34.10 44.70
CA SER A 639 -28.01 -34.15 45.67
C SER A 639 -28.10 -35.50 46.37
N LEU A 640 -27.86 -36.61 45.66
CA LEU A 640 -27.81 -37.95 46.26
C LEU A 640 -26.59 -38.14 47.17
N ALA A 641 -25.40 -37.72 46.73
CA ALA A 641 -24.18 -37.86 47.52
C ALA A 641 -24.21 -36.97 48.78
N PHE A 642 -24.43 -35.67 48.62
CA PHE A 642 -24.47 -34.74 49.74
C PHE A 642 -25.68 -34.96 50.64
N GLY A 643 -26.86 -35.21 50.06
CA GLY A 643 -28.09 -35.50 50.81
C GLY A 643 -27.94 -36.74 51.71
N SER A 644 -27.25 -37.78 51.23
CA SER A 644 -26.97 -38.96 52.05
C SER A 644 -26.03 -38.68 53.23
N MET A 645 -25.00 -37.85 53.04
CA MET A 645 -24.09 -37.45 54.12
C MET A 645 -24.80 -36.57 55.14
N PHE A 646 -25.54 -35.57 54.67
CA PHE A 646 -26.32 -34.67 55.51
C PHE A 646 -27.35 -35.43 56.36
N THR A 647 -28.03 -36.39 55.76
CA THR A 647 -29.05 -37.18 56.47
C THR A 647 -28.42 -38.09 57.55
N LYS A 648 -27.17 -38.55 57.35
CA LYS A 648 -26.42 -39.29 58.38
C LYS A 648 -26.03 -38.41 59.56
N THR A 649 -25.51 -37.22 59.32
CA THR A 649 -25.18 -36.26 60.39
C THR A 649 -26.45 -35.79 61.10
N TYR A 650 -27.54 -35.57 60.37
CA TYR A 650 -28.86 -35.26 60.95
C TYR A 650 -29.36 -36.37 61.88
N ARG A 651 -29.24 -37.64 61.46
CA ARG A 651 -29.57 -38.81 62.30
C ARG A 651 -28.77 -38.79 63.61
N VAL A 652 -27.47 -38.52 63.55
CA VAL A 652 -26.59 -38.48 64.73
C VAL A 652 -26.97 -37.33 65.66
N HIS A 653 -27.13 -36.12 65.12
CA HIS A 653 -27.57 -34.95 65.89
C HIS A 653 -28.90 -35.23 66.61
N HIS A 654 -29.90 -35.72 65.87
CA HIS A 654 -31.22 -36.01 66.41
C HIS A 654 -31.19 -37.07 67.53
N ILE A 655 -30.31 -38.08 67.44
CA ILE A 655 -30.11 -39.07 68.52
C ILE A 655 -29.56 -38.39 69.79
N PHE A 656 -28.55 -37.53 69.66
CA PHE A 656 -27.94 -36.85 70.80
C PHE A 656 -28.86 -35.81 71.46
N THR A 657 -29.57 -34.99 70.68
CA THR A 657 -30.48 -33.97 71.22
C THR A 657 -31.67 -34.59 71.96
N ARG A 658 -32.21 -35.71 71.46
CA ARG A 658 -33.27 -36.45 72.17
C ARG A 658 -32.76 -37.18 73.41
N SER A 659 -31.52 -37.66 73.40
CA SER A 659 -30.89 -38.26 74.59
C SER A 659 -30.78 -37.25 75.75
N HIS A 660 -30.62 -35.97 75.46
CA HIS A 660 -30.54 -34.91 76.46
C HIS A 660 -31.92 -34.45 76.99
N SER A 661 -33.00 -34.67 76.24
CA SER A 661 -34.33 -34.11 76.54
C SER A 661 -35.25 -35.02 77.39
N GLY A 662 -34.78 -36.18 77.87
CA GLY A 662 -35.50 -37.01 78.87
C GLY A 662 -36.84 -37.65 78.46
N VAL A 663 -37.35 -37.43 77.25
CA VAL A 663 -38.65 -37.97 76.79
C VAL A 663 -38.52 -39.41 76.23
N VAL A 664 -39.41 -40.28 76.72
CA VAL A 664 -39.57 -41.73 76.49
C VAL A 664 -39.06 -42.28 75.15
N LYS A 665 -38.27 -43.37 75.26
CA LYS A 665 -37.83 -44.27 74.17
C LYS A 665 -39.06 -44.88 73.47
N ASN A 666 -39.19 -44.70 72.14
CA ASN A 666 -39.66 -45.73 71.17
C ASN A 666 -40.14 -45.18 69.81
N LYS A 667 -39.32 -44.36 69.13
CA LYS A 667 -39.34 -44.33 67.66
C LYS A 667 -37.94 -43.97 67.16
N LEU A 668 -37.10 -44.99 66.95
CA LEU A 668 -35.88 -44.83 66.18
C LEU A 668 -36.32 -44.39 64.77
N LEU A 669 -35.77 -43.29 64.24
CA LEU A 669 -36.10 -42.84 62.89
C LEU A 669 -35.85 -43.99 61.91
N GLN A 670 -36.88 -44.35 61.17
CA GLN A 670 -36.83 -45.42 60.19
C GLN A 670 -36.07 -44.94 58.96
N ASP A 671 -35.21 -45.79 58.40
CA ASP A 671 -34.42 -45.46 57.19
C ASP A 671 -35.32 -44.96 56.04
N THR A 672 -36.57 -45.41 55.97
CA THR A 672 -37.60 -44.94 55.02
C THR A 672 -37.88 -43.43 55.12
N GLN A 673 -37.92 -42.86 56.33
CA GLN A 673 -38.16 -41.42 56.53
C GLN A 673 -36.94 -40.58 56.10
N LEU A 674 -35.74 -41.13 56.31
CA LEU A 674 -34.48 -40.49 55.92
C LEU A 674 -34.30 -40.52 54.39
N ILE A 675 -34.61 -41.64 53.75
CA ILE A 675 -34.60 -41.76 52.29
C ILE A 675 -35.65 -40.83 51.67
N SER A 676 -36.83 -40.73 52.28
CA SER A 676 -37.87 -39.79 51.83
C SER A 676 -37.39 -38.34 51.84
N LEU A 677 -36.60 -37.92 52.84
CA LEU A 677 -36.03 -36.57 52.88
C LEU A 677 -35.07 -36.32 51.70
N ILE A 678 -34.21 -37.29 51.38
CA ILE A 678 -33.27 -37.21 50.25
C ILE A 678 -34.04 -37.16 48.92
N CYS A 679 -35.09 -37.98 48.78
CA CYS A 679 -35.93 -37.98 47.58
C CYS A 679 -36.65 -36.64 47.40
N VAL A 680 -37.13 -36.01 48.48
CA VAL A 680 -37.74 -34.67 48.40
C VAL A 680 -36.73 -33.63 47.92
N LEU A 681 -35.50 -33.64 48.44
CA LEU A 681 -34.43 -32.74 47.99
C LEU A 681 -34.10 -32.95 46.50
N LEU A 682 -33.98 -34.21 46.06
CA LEU A 682 -33.75 -34.54 44.65
C LEU A 682 -34.89 -34.07 43.74
N LEU A 683 -36.14 -34.16 44.21
CA LEU A 683 -37.32 -33.72 43.46
C LEU A 683 -37.33 -32.20 43.31
N ILE A 684 -37.00 -31.46 44.37
CA ILE A 684 -36.85 -30.00 44.33
C ILE A 684 -35.78 -29.61 43.31
N ASP A 685 -34.60 -30.22 43.36
CA ASP A 685 -33.51 -29.92 42.42
C ASP A 685 -33.89 -30.27 40.97
N GLY A 686 -34.56 -31.40 40.77
CA GLY A 686 -35.08 -31.79 39.46
C GLY A 686 -36.10 -30.79 38.90
N LEU A 687 -37.00 -30.27 39.73
CA LEU A 687 -37.95 -29.21 39.34
C LEU A 687 -37.23 -27.91 38.97
N ILE A 688 -36.18 -27.53 39.71
CA ILE A 688 -35.41 -26.32 39.41
C ILE A 688 -34.67 -26.47 38.07
N VAL A 689 -34.01 -27.60 37.82
CA VAL A 689 -33.26 -27.82 36.58
C VAL A 689 -34.20 -27.95 35.37
N THR A 690 -35.33 -28.65 35.52
CA THR A 690 -36.35 -28.73 34.45
C THR A 690 -36.93 -27.36 34.12
N LEU A 691 -37.28 -26.56 35.13
CA LEU A 691 -37.75 -25.19 34.93
C LEU A 691 -36.70 -24.34 34.20
N TRP A 692 -35.43 -24.46 34.58
CA TRP A 692 -34.33 -23.73 33.92
C TRP A 692 -34.21 -24.10 32.45
N VAL A 693 -34.15 -25.39 32.12
CA VAL A 693 -34.00 -25.88 30.73
C VAL A 693 -35.22 -25.54 29.86
N VAL A 694 -36.42 -25.47 30.44
CA VAL A 694 -37.65 -25.11 29.70
C VAL A 694 -37.73 -23.60 29.43
N ILE A 695 -37.35 -22.77 30.40
CA ILE A 695 -37.36 -21.30 30.24
C ILE A 695 -36.23 -20.83 29.32
N ASP A 696 -35.04 -21.41 29.47
CA ASP A 696 -33.83 -21.03 28.75
C ASP A 696 -33.05 -22.28 28.32
N PRO A 697 -33.40 -22.88 27.16
CA PRO A 697 -32.75 -24.08 26.69
C PRO A 697 -31.29 -23.79 26.31
N ILE A 698 -30.38 -24.66 26.73
CA ILE A 698 -28.95 -24.49 26.47
C ILE A 698 -28.69 -24.65 24.96
N GLN A 699 -28.27 -23.56 24.32
CA GLN A 699 -27.93 -23.51 22.90
C GLN A 699 -26.42 -23.39 22.71
N ARG A 700 -25.92 -23.93 21.60
CA ARG A 700 -24.52 -23.81 21.20
C ARG A 700 -24.25 -22.38 20.71
N GLN A 701 -23.33 -21.66 21.36
CA GLN A 701 -22.83 -20.38 20.85
C GLN A 701 -21.36 -20.49 20.47
N LEU A 702 -20.98 -19.89 19.34
CA LEU A 702 -19.59 -19.78 18.91
C LEU A 702 -19.09 -18.37 19.25
N GLN A 703 -18.06 -18.29 20.08
CA GLN A 703 -17.42 -17.03 20.43
C GLN A 703 -16.11 -16.88 19.68
N ASN A 704 -15.97 -15.77 18.96
CA ASN A 704 -14.73 -15.44 18.27
C ASN A 704 -13.68 -14.99 19.29
N LEU A 705 -12.56 -15.70 19.31
CA LEU A 705 -11.37 -15.34 20.08
C LEU A 705 -10.50 -14.36 19.29
N THR A 706 -9.43 -13.88 19.92
CA THR A 706 -8.42 -13.03 19.28
C THR A 706 -7.79 -13.74 18.09
N LEU A 707 -7.57 -12.99 16.99
CA LEU A 707 -6.94 -13.52 15.78
C LEU A 707 -5.52 -14.02 16.07
N GLU A 708 -5.16 -15.15 15.49
CA GLU A 708 -3.84 -15.76 15.61
C GLU A 708 -3.20 -15.86 14.23
N ILE A 709 -1.96 -15.39 14.09
CA ILE A 709 -1.18 -15.56 12.87
C ILE A 709 -0.59 -16.97 12.88
N SER A 710 -0.76 -17.70 11.79
CA SER A 710 -0.18 -19.03 11.64
C SER A 710 1.35 -18.99 11.73
N THR A 711 1.93 -19.87 12.53
CA THR A 711 3.40 -19.98 12.70
C THR A 711 4.09 -20.68 11.53
N SER A 712 3.36 -21.50 10.78
CA SER A 712 3.88 -22.27 9.64
C SER A 712 3.62 -21.61 8.28
N ASP A 713 2.54 -20.85 8.16
CA ASP A 713 2.12 -20.22 6.91
C ASP A 713 1.65 -18.80 7.18
N ARG A 714 2.56 -17.83 7.01
CA ARG A 714 2.29 -16.40 7.27
C ARG A 714 1.15 -15.83 6.43
N SER A 715 0.70 -16.54 5.41
CA SER A 715 -0.47 -16.16 4.61
C SER A 715 -1.80 -16.41 5.29
N VAL A 716 -1.82 -17.16 6.38
CA VAL A 716 -3.06 -17.53 7.05
C VAL A 716 -3.19 -16.84 8.40
N VAL A 717 -4.30 -16.13 8.56
CA VAL A 717 -4.76 -15.65 9.87
C VAL A 717 -5.91 -16.55 10.32
N TYR A 718 -5.73 -17.20 11.46
CA TYR A 718 -6.77 -17.98 12.09
C TYR A 718 -7.65 -17.08 12.94
N GLN A 719 -8.96 -17.28 12.83
CA GLN A 719 -9.92 -16.79 13.81
C GLN A 719 -10.35 -18.00 14.66
N PRO A 720 -9.79 -18.17 15.86
CA PRO A 720 -10.19 -19.24 16.73
C PRO A 720 -11.61 -19.00 17.23
N GLN A 721 -12.43 -20.04 17.26
CA GLN A 721 -13.78 -20.02 17.78
C GLN A 721 -13.88 -21.02 18.94
N ALA A 722 -14.25 -20.52 20.12
CA ALA A 722 -14.60 -21.36 21.26
C ALA A 722 -16.09 -21.65 21.23
N VAL A 723 -16.45 -22.90 21.58
CA VAL A 723 -17.84 -23.28 21.82
C VAL A 723 -18.17 -22.91 23.27
N SER A 724 -19.13 -22.01 23.47
CA SER A 724 -19.69 -21.64 24.78
C SER A 724 -21.09 -22.21 24.97
#